data_AF-R0GBV8-F1
#
_entry.id   AF-R0GBV8-F1
#
_cell.length_a   1.000
_cell.length_b   1.000
_cell.length_c   1.000
_cell.angle_alpha   90.00
_cell.angle_beta   90.00
_cell.angle_gamma   90.00
#
_symmetry.space_group_name_H-M   'P 1'
#
loop_
_entity.id
_entity.type
_entity.pdbx_description
1 polymer ?
#
loop_
_entity_poly.entity_id
_entity_poly.type
_entity_poly.pdbx_seq_one_letter_code
_entity_poly.pdbx_strand_id
1 'polypeptide(L)'
;MNRNEDNVEPTMKDESPFGKLSEDLLIEIFIRVPITNWDQISCVRKQWANLFRGECLWQAALNRTYPLASKTKRWTGPIRQGLSKRRYVALYISRNILGVDTDIDEMLGHIYLFLKDQLQLSTTPASGILHGTLIDQLIVCGKSKEEADELVTKIWLALLDNLEDTKHTFIVLKSIAQEYDGFLPYPYLRPIKMQWKVFERLFVDFRDLLDHSEYCDLIGIAKKKFQTLSTFFFEMALTKVLTILVLCVLVSTSTLTQSSDGGHISILVSKTGLEFAKDFLIKKVISTTIPLQLPGIEKKVRIPLIGKVRMGLSNIQIDAVDVQSSKVETGKDGIVLSVSGTTADLSMGWSYTYRASFFQISDHGDAFVKVKGIDVKTAVTLLDDNGSLKIATRESDCRVDNIDIHINGGTSWLYQGVVDAFQKAIISTVESTVSKKVLEKMGKLDSFLQSLPKERKIDDSAAVNLSFTGNPVLGNSSVEVGINGLFMPKGNDIKVSGSRSSSFFGGVNRMVTISIEEEVFNSATLVYFNGKVMHLVIGETKNGSILSTSDWKLILPELYKHYPDDKMMLNMSVTSHPAVRISENGIDSTIQLEIGIDVQDSREVLSVARISTVLNVACSVEIAENNLTGSLGLIDFNATMKWNKFGELESNDVQAATSRILEALFLPYVNTRLKRGFPLPIPSEFTIKNIEIAYVKSAILVHTNIGTSTSTNH
;
A
#
# COMPACT_ATOMS: atom_id res chain seq x y z
N MET A 1 72.51 30.20 9.17
CA MET A 1 72.72 31.48 8.44
C MET A 1 71.75 31.44 7.27
N ASN A 2 70.76 32.31 7.10
CA ASN A 2 70.50 33.64 7.64
C ASN A 2 69.01 33.80 8.01
N ARG A 3 68.77 34.53 9.09
CA ARG A 3 67.53 35.27 9.35
C ARG A 3 67.44 36.44 8.37
N ASN A 4 66.23 36.76 7.93
CA ASN A 4 65.52 38.00 8.27
C ASN A 4 64.19 37.98 7.50
N GLU A 5 63.07 38.03 8.22
CA GLU A 5 62.20 39.23 8.33
C GLU A 5 61.57 39.51 6.96
N ASP A 6 60.33 39.08 6.72
CA ASP A 6 59.18 39.91 7.06
C ASP A 6 58.02 39.12 7.70
N ASN A 7 57.95 39.18 9.03
CA ASN A 7 56.70 39.05 9.76
C ASN A 7 55.93 40.37 9.58
N VAL A 8 55.13 40.48 8.53
CA VAL A 8 54.00 41.42 8.53
C VAL A 8 52.78 40.64 9.00
N GLU A 9 52.65 40.59 10.32
CA GLU A 9 51.41 40.22 10.99
C GLU A 9 50.35 41.27 10.62
N PRO A 10 49.24 40.91 9.96
CA PRO A 10 48.12 41.83 9.91
C PRO A 10 47.45 41.76 11.29
N THR A 11 47.97 42.54 12.25
CA THR A 11 47.21 42.95 13.43
C THR A 11 46.06 43.84 12.98
N MET A 12 45.01 43.21 12.46
CA MET A 12 43.67 43.73 12.66
C MET A 12 43.39 43.54 14.16
N LYS A 13 43.63 44.59 14.96
CA LYS A 13 43.05 44.70 16.29
C LYS A 13 41.54 44.69 16.11
N ASP A 14 40.97 43.49 16.23
CA ASP A 14 39.54 43.27 16.18
C ASP A 14 38.95 43.85 17.48
N GLU A 15 38.47 45.09 17.42
CA GLU A 15 37.79 45.77 18.53
C GLU A 15 36.39 45.20 18.81
N SER A 16 36.01 44.05 18.20
CA SER A 16 34.76 43.40 18.56
C SER A 16 34.79 42.94 20.03
N PRO A 17 33.70 43.18 20.80
CA PRO A 17 33.60 42.73 22.19
C PRO A 17 33.73 41.20 22.32
N PHE A 18 33.51 40.45 21.24
CA PHE A 18 33.65 39.00 21.17
C PHE A 18 35.11 38.51 21.08
N GLY A 19 36.06 39.34 20.66
CA GLY A 19 37.48 38.96 20.59
C GLY A 19 38.17 38.80 21.95
N LYS A 20 37.52 39.22 23.04
CA LYS A 20 38.01 39.13 24.42
C LYS A 20 37.40 37.96 25.21
N LEU A 21 36.47 37.21 24.62
CA LEU A 21 35.83 36.07 25.29
C LEU A 21 36.79 34.88 25.36
N SER A 22 36.81 34.20 26.50
CA SER A 22 37.53 32.93 26.64
C SER A 22 36.91 31.85 25.76
N GLU A 23 37.70 30.86 25.36
CA GLU A 23 37.20 29.74 24.54
C GLU A 23 36.06 28.98 25.23
N ASP A 24 36.09 28.85 26.56
CA ASP A 24 35.02 28.21 27.34
C ASP A 24 33.68 28.94 27.22
N LEU A 25 33.69 30.28 27.27
CA LEU A 25 32.49 31.11 27.10
C LEU A 25 31.98 31.06 25.65
N LEU A 26 32.89 31.08 24.67
CA LEU A 26 32.52 30.93 23.26
C LEU A 26 31.87 29.56 22.99
N ILE A 27 32.42 28.49 23.57
CA ILE A 27 31.84 27.15 23.50
C ILE A 27 30.42 27.16 24.10
N GLU A 28 30.24 27.75 25.29
CA GLU A 28 28.92 27.82 25.94
C GLU A 28 27.89 28.62 25.13
N ILE A 29 28.32 29.69 24.46
CA ILE A 29 27.46 30.47 23.56
C ILE A 29 27.09 29.63 22.34
N PHE A 30 28.06 29.02 21.66
CA PHE A 30 27.81 28.27 20.43
C PHE A 30 26.91 27.06 20.63
N ILE A 31 27.06 26.31 21.73
CA ILE A 31 26.19 25.16 22.03
C ILE A 31 24.73 25.55 22.35
N ARG A 32 24.43 26.83 22.59
CA ARG A 32 23.07 27.35 22.78
C ARG A 32 22.40 27.77 21.48
N VAL A 33 23.17 27.95 20.39
CA VAL A 33 22.64 28.30 19.08
C VAL A 33 22.21 27.04 18.33
N PRO A 34 21.09 27.05 17.57
CA PRO A 34 20.70 25.94 16.71
C PRO A 34 21.82 25.50 15.77
N ILE A 35 22.00 24.18 15.61
CA ILE A 35 23.08 23.60 14.80
C ILE A 35 23.02 24.03 13.32
N THR A 36 21.83 24.36 12.81
CA THR A 36 21.62 24.86 11.44
C THR A 36 22.33 26.18 11.16
N ASN A 37 22.78 26.89 12.19
CA ASN A 37 23.47 28.18 12.04
C ASN A 37 24.98 28.05 12.30
N TRP A 38 25.47 26.86 12.66
CA TRP A 38 26.87 26.67 13.07
C TRP A 38 27.84 26.77 11.91
N ASP A 39 27.43 26.39 10.71
CA ASP A 39 28.18 26.57 9.46
C ASP A 39 28.45 28.05 9.22
N GLN A 40 27.41 28.89 9.29
CA GLN A 40 27.51 30.34 9.10
C GLN A 40 28.42 30.95 10.16
N ILE A 41 28.24 30.59 11.43
CA ILE A 41 29.07 31.07 12.55
C ILE A 41 30.53 30.67 12.34
N SER A 42 30.79 29.42 11.94
CA SER A 42 32.16 28.94 11.72
C SER A 42 32.91 29.73 10.64
N CYS A 43 32.18 30.27 9.65
CA CYS A 43 32.74 31.06 8.56
C CYS A 43 33.04 32.52 8.93
N VAL A 44 32.48 33.04 10.03
CA VAL A 44 32.65 34.46 10.42
C VAL A 44 34.08 34.77 10.86
N ARG A 45 34.77 33.83 11.54
CA ARG A 45 36.09 34.10 12.11
C ARG A 45 36.96 32.85 12.20
N LYS A 46 38.26 32.99 11.89
CA LYS A 46 39.25 31.88 11.93
C LYS A 46 39.36 31.22 13.32
N GLN A 47 39.29 32.01 14.40
CA GLN A 47 39.30 31.48 15.77
C GLN A 47 38.07 30.58 16.02
N TRP A 48 36.89 30.98 15.56
CA TRP A 48 35.67 30.20 15.72
C TRP A 48 35.74 28.93 14.85
N ALA A 49 36.19 29.04 13.60
CA ALA A 49 36.45 27.89 12.74
C ALA A 49 37.36 26.84 13.40
N ASN A 50 38.39 27.27 14.15
CA ASN A 50 39.26 26.37 14.91
C ASN A 50 38.51 25.66 16.04
N LEU A 51 37.61 26.33 16.75
CA LEU A 51 36.75 25.70 17.77
C LEU A 51 35.82 24.64 17.17
N PHE A 52 35.24 24.89 15.99
CA PHE A 52 34.41 23.89 15.27
C PHE A 52 35.20 22.69 14.72
N ARG A 53 36.52 22.78 14.68
CA ARG A 53 37.44 21.68 14.37
C ARG A 53 37.96 20.95 15.62
N GLY A 54 37.83 21.54 16.79
CA GLY A 54 38.32 21.00 18.06
C GLY A 54 37.33 20.07 18.77
N GLU A 55 37.84 19.16 19.59
CA GLU A 55 37.02 18.19 20.33
C GLU A 55 36.19 18.80 21.44
N CYS A 56 36.68 19.86 22.10
CA CYS A 56 36.06 20.43 23.28
C CYS A 56 34.64 20.94 23.01
N LEU A 57 34.43 21.63 21.88
CA LEU A 57 33.11 22.14 21.48
C LEU A 57 32.12 20.99 21.25
N TRP A 58 32.52 19.98 20.47
CA TRP A 58 31.64 18.85 20.14
C TRP A 58 31.39 17.93 21.33
N GLN A 59 32.36 17.77 22.24
CA GLN A 59 32.16 17.06 23.50
C GLN A 59 31.17 17.80 24.41
N ALA A 60 31.29 19.13 24.51
CA ALA A 60 30.35 19.95 25.28
C ALA A 60 28.94 19.90 24.67
N ALA A 61 28.82 19.98 23.35
CA ALA A 61 27.56 19.83 22.62
C ALA A 61 26.92 18.45 22.85
N LEU A 62 27.72 17.38 22.78
CA LEU A 62 27.26 16.01 23.00
C LEU A 62 26.75 15.81 24.43
N ASN A 63 27.50 16.27 25.44
CA ASN A 63 27.10 16.19 26.84
C ASN A 63 25.81 17.00 27.13
N ARG A 64 25.60 18.11 26.43
CA ARG A 64 24.43 18.99 26.59
C ARG A 64 23.19 18.44 25.88
N THR A 65 23.31 18.07 24.62
CA THR A 65 22.18 17.65 23.77
C THR A 65 21.79 16.19 24.00
N TYR A 66 22.77 15.33 24.32
CA TYR A 66 22.56 13.88 24.51
C TYR A 66 23.24 13.38 25.80
N PRO A 67 22.82 13.86 26.99
CA PRO A 67 23.51 13.57 28.25
C PRO A 67 23.54 12.08 28.61
N LEU A 68 22.50 11.32 28.26
CA LEU A 68 22.44 9.88 28.50
C LEU A 68 23.38 9.12 27.56
N ALA A 69 23.30 9.37 26.25
CA ALA A 69 24.19 8.75 25.27
C ALA A 69 25.67 9.14 25.47
N SER A 70 25.94 10.33 26.01
CA SER A 70 27.31 10.74 26.32
C SER A 70 27.99 9.83 27.35
N LYS A 71 27.21 9.22 28.26
CA LYS A 71 27.66 8.38 29.37
C LYS A 71 27.61 6.88 29.08
N THR A 72 26.95 6.45 28.01
CA THR A 72 26.89 5.04 27.62
C THR A 72 28.20 4.57 26.98
N LYS A 73 28.47 3.25 27.05
CA LYS A 73 29.61 2.63 26.37
C LYS A 73 29.54 2.96 24.88
N ARG A 74 30.67 3.42 24.32
CA ARG A 74 30.80 3.71 22.90
C ARG A 74 30.52 2.45 22.10
N TRP A 75 29.85 2.62 20.96
CA TRP A 75 29.68 1.58 19.96
C TRP A 75 31.01 0.87 19.61
N THR A 76 31.01 -0.46 19.64
CA THR A 76 32.22 -1.30 19.46
C THR A 76 32.34 -1.93 18.06
N GLY A 77 31.50 -1.55 17.10
CA GLY A 77 31.50 -2.15 15.77
C GLY A 77 32.66 -1.71 14.85
N PRO A 78 32.79 -2.35 13.67
CA PRO A 78 33.93 -2.19 12.73
C PRO A 78 33.99 -0.84 12.00
N ILE A 79 32.92 -0.04 12.06
CA ILE A 79 32.85 1.30 11.47
C ILE A 79 33.67 2.26 12.33
N ARG A 80 34.63 2.98 11.73
CA ARG A 80 35.64 3.80 12.44
C ARG A 80 35.04 4.63 13.57
N GLN A 81 35.66 4.51 14.76
CA GLN A 81 35.45 5.40 15.90
C GLN A 81 35.76 6.83 15.46
N GLY A 82 34.73 7.65 15.29
CA GLY A 82 34.93 9.06 15.09
C GLY A 82 35.05 9.78 16.43
N LEU A 83 35.77 10.91 16.37
CA LEU A 83 35.81 11.99 17.34
C LEU A 83 34.40 12.43 17.80
N SER A 84 34.30 13.23 18.88
CA SER A 84 33.03 13.63 19.50
C SER A 84 32.06 14.32 18.51
N LYS A 85 32.60 14.94 17.47
CA LYS A 85 31.86 15.47 16.32
C LYS A 85 31.06 14.40 15.58
N ARG A 86 31.69 13.29 15.16
CA ARG A 86 31.02 12.23 14.38
C ARG A 86 29.90 11.60 15.20
N ARG A 87 30.15 11.39 16.50
CA ARG A 87 29.15 10.83 17.43
C ARG A 87 27.94 11.74 17.57
N TYR A 88 28.17 13.04 17.74
CA TYR A 88 27.08 14.03 17.77
C TYR A 88 26.24 13.97 16.48
N VAL A 89 26.91 13.94 15.33
CA VAL A 89 26.23 13.89 14.02
C VAL A 89 25.44 12.58 13.85
N ALA A 90 25.98 11.43 14.28
CA ALA A 90 25.27 10.15 14.24
C ALA A 90 23.98 10.18 15.07
N LEU A 91 24.04 10.68 16.31
CA LEU A 91 22.86 10.83 17.18
C LEU A 91 21.84 11.82 16.60
N TYR A 92 22.32 12.91 15.99
CA TYR A 92 21.47 13.87 15.29
C TYR A 92 20.73 13.24 14.11
N ILE A 93 21.41 12.44 13.30
CA ILE A 93 20.81 11.73 12.16
C ILE A 93 19.79 10.71 12.64
N SER A 94 20.15 9.89 13.64
CA SER A 94 19.26 8.85 14.19
C SER A 94 17.95 9.45 14.71
N ARG A 95 18.03 10.60 15.40
CA ARG A 95 16.84 11.30 15.93
C ARG A 95 16.06 12.07 14.88
N ASN A 96 16.71 12.94 14.11
CA ASN A 96 16.02 13.95 13.31
C ASN A 96 15.82 13.55 11.85
N ILE A 97 16.63 12.63 11.32
CA ILE A 97 16.54 12.16 9.94
C ILE A 97 15.86 10.79 9.88
N LEU A 98 16.20 9.89 10.81
CA LEU A 98 15.62 8.54 10.88
C LEU A 98 14.40 8.46 11.81
N GLY A 99 14.11 9.47 12.65
CA GLY A 99 12.89 9.52 13.46
C GLY A 99 12.74 8.39 14.49
N VAL A 100 13.83 7.99 15.15
CA VAL A 100 13.81 6.95 16.21
C VAL A 100 13.66 7.62 17.58
N ASP A 101 12.52 7.46 18.24
CA ASP A 101 12.11 8.30 19.38
C ASP A 101 12.24 7.68 20.78
N THR A 102 12.54 6.38 20.93
CA THR A 102 12.42 5.71 22.24
C THR A 102 13.67 5.05 22.80
N ASP A 103 14.75 4.91 22.02
CA ASP A 103 16.12 4.69 22.48
C ASP A 103 17.03 5.04 21.30
N ILE A 104 17.78 6.15 21.36
CA ILE A 104 18.55 6.63 20.21
C ILE A 104 19.63 5.60 19.88
N ASP A 105 19.39 4.82 18.84
CA ASP A 105 20.33 3.84 18.34
C ASP A 105 21.43 4.58 17.57
N GLU A 106 22.52 4.88 18.28
CA GLU A 106 23.73 5.51 17.75
C GLU A 106 24.25 4.72 16.52
N MET A 107 24.02 3.41 16.51
CA MET A 107 24.36 2.51 15.41
C MET A 107 23.79 3.00 14.07
N LEU A 108 22.49 3.30 14.03
CA LEU A 108 21.80 3.65 12.77
C LEU A 108 22.37 4.94 12.16
N GLY A 109 22.70 5.90 13.01
CA GLY A 109 23.38 7.13 12.60
C GLY A 109 24.78 6.87 12.02
N HIS A 110 25.56 5.96 12.63
CA HIS A 110 26.87 5.57 12.10
C HIS A 110 26.78 4.76 10.80
N ILE A 111 25.77 3.90 10.65
CA ILE A 111 25.49 3.16 9.42
C ILE A 111 25.15 4.14 8.29
N TYR A 112 24.30 5.14 8.56
CA TYR A 112 24.01 6.21 7.60
C TYR A 112 25.28 6.97 7.20
N LEU A 113 26.09 7.41 8.18
CA LEU A 113 27.32 8.15 7.91
C LEU A 113 28.33 7.32 7.13
N PHE A 114 28.47 6.04 7.47
CA PHE A 114 29.30 5.11 6.72
C PHE A 114 28.84 5.02 5.27
N LEU A 115 27.54 4.82 5.03
CA LEU A 115 27.00 4.75 3.68
C LEU A 115 27.25 6.06 2.92
N LYS A 116 27.03 7.22 3.55
CA LYS A 116 27.34 8.53 2.97
C LYS A 116 28.82 8.65 2.60
N ASP A 117 29.73 8.29 3.51
CA ASP A 117 31.18 8.33 3.29
C ASP A 117 31.58 7.43 2.12
N GLN A 118 30.98 6.22 2.00
CA GLN A 118 31.24 5.31 0.89
C GLN A 118 30.78 5.89 -0.44
N LEU A 119 29.61 6.52 -0.51
CA LEU A 119 29.10 7.17 -1.74
C LEU A 119 29.91 8.40 -2.17
N GLN A 120 30.70 8.98 -1.27
CA GLN A 120 31.58 10.12 -1.58
C GLN A 120 32.96 9.70 -2.13
N LEU A 121 33.31 8.41 -2.10
CA LEU A 121 34.57 7.94 -2.66
C LEU A 121 34.57 8.03 -4.19
N SER A 122 35.75 8.28 -4.79
CA SER A 122 35.94 8.31 -6.24
C SER A 122 35.68 6.95 -6.91
N THR A 123 35.81 5.87 -6.15
CA THR A 123 35.51 4.49 -6.55
C THR A 123 34.63 3.85 -5.48
N THR A 124 33.32 3.96 -5.67
CA THR A 124 32.31 3.39 -4.79
C THR A 124 32.28 1.86 -4.91
N PRO A 125 32.21 1.10 -3.79
CA PRO A 125 31.83 -0.31 -3.85
C PRO A 125 30.43 -0.47 -4.45
N ALA A 126 30.18 -1.61 -5.10
CA ALA A 126 28.85 -1.89 -5.67
C ALA A 126 27.76 -1.77 -4.59
N SER A 127 26.66 -1.10 -4.92
CA SER A 127 25.63 -0.79 -3.94
C SER A 127 24.97 -2.03 -3.30
N GLY A 128 24.98 -3.17 -3.99
CA GLY A 128 24.56 -4.46 -3.42
C GLY A 128 25.48 -4.96 -2.30
N ILE A 129 26.80 -4.76 -2.44
CA ILE A 129 27.79 -5.11 -1.39
C ILE A 129 27.62 -4.17 -0.19
N LEU A 130 27.41 -2.88 -0.46
CA LEU A 130 27.12 -1.91 0.59
C LEU A 130 25.85 -2.31 1.34
N HIS A 131 24.75 -2.57 0.62
CA HIS A 131 23.48 -3.00 1.23
C HIS A 131 23.66 -4.25 2.11
N GLY A 132 24.29 -5.31 1.58
CA GLY A 132 24.53 -6.52 2.36
C GLY A 132 25.41 -6.31 3.59
N THR A 133 26.41 -5.42 3.50
CA THR A 133 27.25 -5.06 4.65
C THR A 133 26.42 -4.40 5.76
N LEU A 134 25.48 -3.51 5.42
CA LEU A 134 24.63 -2.86 6.43
C LEU A 134 23.68 -3.87 7.09
N ILE A 135 23.13 -4.80 6.31
CA ILE A 135 22.30 -5.91 6.80
C ILE A 135 23.09 -6.77 7.79
N ASP A 136 24.30 -7.19 7.44
CA ASP A 136 25.17 -7.99 8.31
C ASP A 136 25.45 -7.27 9.64
N GLN A 137 25.71 -5.96 9.61
CA GLN A 137 25.95 -5.18 10.83
C GLN A 137 24.74 -5.18 11.77
N LEU A 138 23.53 -5.04 11.25
CA LEU A 138 22.32 -5.05 12.07
C LEU A 138 22.01 -6.44 12.64
N ILE A 139 22.22 -7.49 11.85
CA ILE A 139 22.02 -8.89 12.29
C ILE A 139 23.02 -9.24 13.40
N VAL A 140 24.29 -8.87 13.25
CA VAL A 140 25.32 -9.07 14.30
C VAL A 140 24.94 -8.37 15.61
N CYS A 141 24.15 -7.29 15.52
CA CYS A 141 23.70 -6.52 16.67
C CYS A 141 22.34 -6.99 17.22
N GLY A 142 21.90 -8.19 16.82
CA GLY A 142 20.72 -8.86 17.36
C GLY A 142 19.41 -8.47 16.70
N LYS A 143 19.42 -7.74 15.57
CA LYS A 143 18.21 -7.48 14.79
C LYS A 143 17.81 -8.72 13.98
N SER A 144 16.51 -8.91 13.79
CA SER A 144 16.02 -9.94 12.86
C SER A 144 16.36 -9.57 11.41
N LYS A 145 16.21 -10.53 10.48
CA LYS A 145 16.44 -10.27 9.05
C LYS A 145 15.46 -9.23 8.51
N GLU A 146 14.22 -9.29 8.97
CA GLU A 146 13.13 -8.40 8.59
C GLU A 146 13.34 -6.99 9.11
N GLU A 147 13.71 -6.86 10.39
CA GLU A 147 14.06 -5.56 10.99
C GLU A 147 15.29 -4.93 10.33
N ALA A 148 16.30 -5.75 10.01
CA ALA A 148 17.50 -5.28 9.34
C ALA A 148 17.19 -4.72 7.94
N ASP A 149 16.39 -5.43 7.14
CA ASP A 149 15.95 -4.98 5.81
C ASP A 149 15.16 -3.67 5.87
N GLU A 150 14.22 -3.56 6.80
CA GLU A 150 13.42 -2.34 6.98
C GLU A 150 14.28 -1.14 7.37
N LEU A 151 15.18 -1.31 8.35
CA LEU A 151 16.05 -0.25 8.82
C LEU A 151 17.08 0.18 7.76
N VAL A 152 17.68 -0.77 7.03
CA VAL A 152 18.61 -0.45 5.94
C VAL A 152 17.88 0.23 4.79
N THR A 153 16.66 -0.20 4.44
CA THR A 153 15.83 0.49 3.44
C THR A 153 15.56 1.93 3.85
N LYS A 154 15.20 2.15 5.12
CA LYS A 154 14.96 3.50 5.67
C LYS A 154 16.20 4.37 5.61
N ILE A 155 17.38 3.83 5.94
CA ILE A 155 18.67 4.54 5.85
C ILE A 155 18.99 4.91 4.40
N TRP A 156 18.81 4.00 3.44
CA TRP A 156 19.02 4.28 2.02
C TRP A 156 18.12 5.42 1.53
N LEU A 157 16.83 5.36 1.81
CA LEU A 157 15.88 6.39 1.38
C LEU A 157 16.23 7.74 2.00
N ALA A 158 16.45 7.77 3.31
CA ALA A 158 16.82 9.00 4.00
C ALA A 158 18.15 9.58 3.49
N LEU A 159 19.13 8.75 3.13
CA LEU A 159 20.37 9.22 2.53
C LEU A 159 20.11 9.80 1.14
N LEU A 160 19.39 9.06 0.30
CA LEU A 160 19.05 9.48 -1.06
C LEU A 160 18.23 10.77 -1.05
N ASP A 161 17.38 11.04 -0.07
CA ASP A 161 16.65 12.32 0.04
C ASP A 161 17.56 13.50 0.45
N ASN A 162 18.68 13.23 1.11
CA ASN A 162 19.55 14.26 1.71
C ASN A 162 20.92 14.40 1.00
N LEU A 163 21.16 13.70 -0.12
CA LEU A 163 22.36 13.91 -0.94
C LEU A 163 22.25 15.24 -1.70
N GLU A 164 23.31 16.05 -1.64
CA GLU A 164 23.42 17.31 -2.39
C GLU A 164 23.41 17.09 -3.90
N ASP A 165 22.81 18.01 -4.65
CA ASP A 165 22.72 17.99 -6.12
C ASP A 165 24.06 18.39 -6.77
N THR A 166 25.03 17.48 -6.74
CA THR A 166 26.35 17.67 -7.33
C THR A 166 26.56 16.78 -8.55
N LYS A 167 27.49 17.16 -9.43
CA LYS A 167 27.91 16.32 -10.57
C LYS A 167 28.43 14.95 -10.11
N HIS A 168 29.05 14.88 -8.93
CA HIS A 168 29.49 13.63 -8.33
C HIS A 168 28.28 12.74 -7.97
N THR A 169 27.26 13.32 -7.31
CA THR A 169 26.01 12.62 -6.97
C THR A 169 25.35 12.02 -8.21
N PHE A 170 25.27 12.78 -9.31
CA PHE A 170 24.75 12.27 -10.58
C PHE A 170 25.49 11.02 -11.07
N ILE A 171 26.84 11.04 -11.08
CA ILE A 171 27.66 9.91 -11.54
C ILE A 171 27.41 8.68 -10.65
N VAL A 172 27.33 8.87 -9.34
CA VAL A 172 27.08 7.79 -8.38
C VAL A 172 25.69 7.18 -8.60
N LEU A 173 24.64 7.99 -8.70
CA LEU A 173 23.27 7.50 -8.91
C LEU A 173 23.14 6.77 -10.25
N LYS A 174 23.76 7.30 -11.31
CA LYS A 174 23.78 6.65 -12.64
C LYS A 174 24.46 5.28 -12.59
N SER A 175 25.58 5.17 -11.88
CA SER A 175 26.25 3.89 -11.65
C SER A 175 25.33 2.91 -10.91
N ILE A 176 24.69 3.33 -9.82
CA ILE A 176 23.78 2.49 -9.03
C ILE A 176 22.60 1.99 -9.88
N ALA A 177 22.04 2.85 -10.74
CA ALA A 177 20.93 2.50 -11.63
C ALA A 177 21.33 1.44 -12.67
N GLN A 178 22.57 1.49 -13.16
CA GLN A 178 23.11 0.58 -14.16
C GLN A 178 23.62 -0.74 -13.56
N GLU A 179 23.82 -0.83 -12.25
CA GLU A 179 24.25 -2.05 -11.58
C GLU A 179 23.22 -3.19 -11.74
N TYR A 180 23.69 -4.33 -12.22
CA TYR A 180 22.94 -5.57 -12.30
C TYR A 180 22.70 -6.14 -10.90
N ASP A 181 21.45 -6.48 -10.58
CA ASP A 181 21.14 -7.30 -9.40
C ASP A 181 21.43 -8.76 -9.76
N GLY A 182 22.57 -9.28 -9.31
CA GLY A 182 22.72 -10.73 -9.17
C GLY A 182 21.65 -11.26 -8.21
N PHE A 183 21.25 -12.53 -8.36
CA PHE A 183 20.29 -13.20 -7.49
C PHE A 183 20.84 -13.33 -6.06
N LEU A 184 20.84 -12.26 -5.28
CA LEU A 184 21.10 -12.29 -3.85
C LEU A 184 19.80 -12.68 -3.13
N PRO A 185 19.83 -13.65 -2.20
CA PRO A 185 18.65 -14.01 -1.44
C PRO A 185 18.25 -12.88 -0.50
N TYR A 186 16.96 -12.79 -0.18
CA TYR A 186 16.47 -11.95 0.91
C TYR A 186 17.22 -12.28 2.22
N PRO A 187 17.66 -11.30 3.04
CA PRO A 187 17.47 -9.84 2.92
C PRO A 187 18.61 -9.07 2.22
N TYR A 188 19.51 -9.73 1.48
CA TYR A 188 20.67 -9.08 0.87
C TYR A 188 20.38 -8.46 -0.50
N LEU A 189 19.15 -8.62 -1.01
CA LEU A 189 18.72 -8.03 -2.26
C LEU A 189 18.38 -6.54 -2.07
N ARG A 190 18.89 -5.68 -2.96
CA ARG A 190 18.62 -4.24 -2.90
C ARG A 190 17.10 -3.95 -2.93
N PRO A 191 16.57 -3.17 -1.97
CA PRO A 191 15.14 -2.88 -1.89
C PRO A 191 14.63 -2.15 -3.12
N ILE A 192 13.48 -2.59 -3.64
CA ILE A 192 12.85 -1.96 -4.82
C ILE A 192 12.60 -0.47 -4.60
N LYS A 193 12.21 -0.07 -3.37
CA LYS A 193 11.99 1.34 -2.99
C LYS A 193 13.26 2.18 -3.16
N MET A 194 14.41 1.67 -2.74
CA MET A 194 15.70 2.33 -2.90
C MET A 194 16.05 2.48 -4.38
N GLN A 195 15.91 1.40 -5.17
CA GLN A 195 16.19 1.45 -6.61
C GLN A 195 15.29 2.45 -7.32
N TRP A 196 14.00 2.47 -7.00
CA TRP A 196 13.04 3.43 -7.55
C TRP A 196 13.45 4.88 -7.26
N LYS A 197 13.83 5.17 -6.02
CA LYS A 197 14.25 6.51 -5.60
C LYS A 197 15.48 7.01 -6.36
N VAL A 198 16.41 6.12 -6.72
CA VAL A 198 17.56 6.45 -7.58
C VAL A 198 17.09 6.91 -8.96
N PHE A 199 16.17 6.17 -9.59
CA PHE A 199 15.62 6.56 -10.91
C PHE A 199 14.80 7.85 -10.83
N GLU A 200 14.02 8.04 -9.77
CA GLU A 200 13.27 9.29 -9.52
C GLU A 200 14.22 10.49 -9.51
N ARG A 201 15.28 10.47 -8.70
CA ARG A 201 16.26 11.57 -8.65
C ARG A 201 16.97 11.79 -9.98
N LEU A 202 17.33 10.72 -10.70
CA LEU A 202 17.96 10.84 -12.03
C LEU A 202 17.05 11.53 -13.05
N PHE A 203 15.74 11.28 -13.01
CA PHE A 203 14.77 11.83 -13.96
C PHE A 203 14.14 13.17 -13.54
N VAL A 204 14.18 13.50 -12.25
CA VAL A 204 13.64 14.75 -11.71
C VAL A 204 14.76 15.78 -11.49
N ASP A 205 15.75 15.44 -10.67
CA ASP A 205 16.76 16.39 -10.21
C ASP A 205 17.92 16.54 -11.21
N PHE A 206 18.27 15.46 -11.92
CA PHE A 206 19.43 15.43 -12.83
C PHE A 206 19.06 15.29 -14.31
N ARG A 207 17.80 15.54 -14.68
CA ARG A 207 17.30 15.36 -16.04
C ARG A 207 18.14 16.09 -17.08
N ASP A 208 18.55 17.32 -16.77
CA ASP A 208 19.28 18.19 -17.68
C ASP A 208 20.74 17.76 -17.92
N LEU A 209 21.26 16.83 -17.11
CA LEU A 209 22.59 16.25 -17.26
C LEU A 209 22.61 15.00 -18.15
N LEU A 210 21.44 14.47 -18.53
CA LEU A 210 21.31 13.29 -19.38
C LEU A 210 21.20 13.69 -20.84
N ASP A 211 22.06 13.14 -21.69
CA ASP A 211 21.82 13.22 -23.14
C ASP A 211 20.67 12.28 -23.56
N HIS A 212 20.18 12.43 -24.79
CA HIS A 212 19.03 11.66 -25.27
C HIS A 212 19.31 10.13 -25.25
N SER A 213 20.53 9.70 -25.57
CA SER A 213 20.89 8.29 -25.58
C SER A 213 20.90 7.72 -24.17
N GLU A 214 21.56 8.42 -23.24
CA GLU A 214 21.67 8.03 -21.84
C GLU A 214 20.29 8.01 -21.15
N TYR A 215 19.43 8.98 -21.46
CA TYR A 215 18.05 9.02 -20.98
C TYR A 215 17.26 7.81 -21.48
N CYS A 216 17.37 7.45 -22.76
CA CYS A 216 16.72 6.27 -23.33
C CYS A 216 17.24 4.96 -22.74
N ASP A 217 18.55 4.85 -22.52
CA ASP A 217 19.18 3.68 -21.91
C ASP A 217 18.71 3.50 -20.45
N LEU A 218 18.71 4.56 -19.66
CA LEU A 218 18.21 4.54 -18.28
C LEU A 218 16.71 4.21 -18.22
N ILE A 219 15.90 4.72 -19.15
CA ILE A 219 14.50 4.30 -19.30
C ILE A 219 14.40 2.82 -19.65
N GLY A 220 15.25 2.31 -20.54
CA GLY A 220 15.29 0.89 -20.89
C GLY A 220 15.63 0.01 -19.69
N ILE A 221 16.61 0.42 -18.89
CA ILE A 221 17.01 -0.28 -17.65
C ILE A 221 15.89 -0.20 -16.60
N ALA A 222 15.30 0.98 -16.38
CA ALA A 222 14.16 1.16 -15.49
C ALA A 222 12.99 0.28 -15.95
N LYS A 223 12.66 0.30 -17.24
CA LYS A 223 11.65 -0.57 -17.83
C LYS A 223 11.99 -2.03 -17.59
N LYS A 224 13.20 -2.50 -17.81
CA LYS A 224 13.56 -3.91 -17.57
C LYS A 224 13.47 -4.29 -16.09
N LYS A 225 13.99 -3.46 -15.18
CA LYS A 225 13.99 -3.69 -13.72
C LYS A 225 12.59 -3.63 -13.12
N PHE A 226 11.75 -2.75 -13.67
CA PHE A 226 10.39 -2.54 -13.21
C PHE A 226 9.35 -3.05 -14.21
N GLN A 227 9.63 -3.86 -15.24
CA GLN A 227 8.62 -4.21 -16.28
C GLN A 227 7.59 -5.20 -15.77
N THR A 228 7.95 -5.99 -14.76
CA THR A 228 7.02 -6.74 -13.91
C THR A 228 6.17 -5.85 -12.99
N LEU A 229 6.48 -4.55 -12.93
CA LEU A 229 5.74 -3.51 -12.20
C LEU A 229 5.19 -2.41 -13.13
N SER A 230 5.68 -2.22 -14.35
CA SER A 230 5.45 -1.00 -15.15
C SER A 230 4.23 -1.12 -16.06
N THR A 231 3.87 -2.34 -16.50
CA THR A 231 2.52 -2.64 -17.01
C THR A 231 1.48 -2.65 -15.88
N PHE A 232 1.92 -2.67 -14.62
CA PHE A 232 1.10 -2.69 -13.41
C PHE A 232 1.04 -1.32 -12.69
N PHE A 233 1.65 -0.25 -13.20
CA PHE A 233 1.64 1.04 -12.50
C PHE A 233 1.19 2.23 -13.34
N PHE A 234 1.43 2.27 -14.65
CA PHE A 234 0.99 3.39 -15.49
C PHE A 234 -0.42 3.21 -16.09
N GLU A 235 -0.77 2.01 -16.57
CA GLU A 235 -2.17 1.62 -16.86
C GLU A 235 -3.03 1.63 -15.59
N MET A 236 -2.40 1.30 -14.47
CA MET A 236 -3.05 1.24 -13.18
C MET A 236 -3.24 2.65 -12.56
N ALA A 237 -2.59 3.74 -12.95
CA ALA A 237 -2.86 5.04 -12.28
C ALA A 237 -4.25 5.64 -12.62
N LEU A 238 -4.80 5.34 -13.80
CA LEU A 238 -6.16 5.74 -14.19
C LEU A 238 -7.20 4.65 -13.81
N THR A 239 -6.77 3.39 -13.79
CA THR A 239 -7.59 2.21 -13.49
C THR A 239 -7.68 1.89 -11.99
N LYS A 240 -6.60 2.09 -11.19
CA LYS A 240 -6.50 2.07 -9.69
C LYS A 240 -7.35 3.14 -9.03
N VAL A 241 -7.53 4.26 -9.73
CA VAL A 241 -8.24 5.45 -9.22
C VAL A 241 -9.75 5.36 -9.39
N LEU A 242 -10.20 4.33 -10.10
CA LEU A 242 -11.60 4.00 -10.35
C LEU A 242 -12.04 2.80 -9.48
N THR A 243 -11.08 1.94 -9.08
CA THR A 243 -11.15 0.94 -7.99
C THR A 243 -11.58 1.53 -6.66
N ILE A 244 -11.18 2.77 -6.45
CA ILE A 244 -11.58 3.72 -5.41
C ILE A 244 -13.10 3.86 -5.24
N LEU A 245 -13.90 3.63 -6.28
CA LEU A 245 -15.34 3.83 -6.24
C LEU A 245 -16.14 2.55 -5.91
N VAL A 246 -15.52 1.38 -5.98
CA VAL A 246 -16.22 0.10 -5.88
C VAL A 246 -16.69 -0.23 -4.47
N LEU A 247 -16.15 0.41 -3.44
CA LEU A 247 -16.70 0.30 -2.09
C LEU A 247 -17.82 1.30 -1.80
N CYS A 248 -18.15 2.18 -2.76
CA CYS A 248 -18.71 3.49 -2.44
C CYS A 248 -20.02 3.84 -3.16
N VAL A 249 -20.36 3.19 -4.28
CA VAL A 249 -21.51 3.59 -5.12
C VAL A 249 -22.35 2.38 -5.54
N LEU A 250 -22.55 1.44 -4.62
CA LEU A 250 -23.26 0.21 -4.94
C LEU A 250 -24.80 0.39 -4.77
N VAL A 251 -25.63 0.18 -5.83
CA VAL A 251 -27.01 -0.43 -5.86
C VAL A 251 -28.11 0.25 -6.73
N SER A 252 -28.99 -0.53 -7.42
CA SER A 252 -30.50 -0.67 -7.32
C SER A 252 -31.12 -1.37 -8.54
N THR A 253 -32.29 -2.07 -8.59
CA THR A 253 -33.16 -2.92 -7.74
C THR A 253 -33.97 -3.84 -8.69
N SER A 254 -34.45 -5.01 -8.25
CA SER A 254 -35.77 -5.56 -8.66
C SER A 254 -36.30 -6.60 -7.67
N THR A 255 -37.61 -6.59 -7.48
CA THR A 255 -38.43 -7.47 -6.64
C THR A 255 -38.36 -8.95 -7.02
N LEU A 256 -38.36 -9.82 -6.01
CA LEU A 256 -38.65 -11.26 -6.01
C LEU A 256 -38.53 -12.01 -7.36
N THR A 257 -37.37 -12.61 -7.56
CA THR A 257 -37.27 -14.00 -8.02
C THR A 257 -36.02 -14.59 -7.37
N GLN A 258 -36.23 -15.49 -6.40
CA GLN A 258 -35.18 -16.40 -5.95
C GLN A 258 -34.76 -17.26 -7.16
N SER A 259 -33.72 -16.86 -7.87
CA SER A 259 -32.94 -17.82 -8.64
C SER A 259 -32.17 -18.66 -7.64
N SER A 260 -32.25 -19.99 -7.79
CA SER A 260 -31.65 -21.01 -6.93
C SER A 260 -30.11 -21.09 -7.03
N ASP A 261 -29.43 -20.01 -7.40
CA ASP A 261 -27.96 -19.94 -7.59
C ASP A 261 -27.47 -18.67 -6.86
N GLY A 262 -27.39 -18.74 -5.53
CA GLY A 262 -27.07 -17.61 -4.65
C GLY A 262 -25.57 -17.49 -4.37
N GLY A 263 -25.11 -16.27 -4.05
CA GLY A 263 -23.72 -16.04 -3.65
C GLY A 263 -23.40 -16.54 -2.24
N HIS A 264 -22.23 -17.15 -2.06
CA HIS A 264 -21.73 -17.69 -0.79
C HIS A 264 -20.78 -16.74 -0.05
N ILE A 265 -20.45 -15.61 -0.68
CA ILE A 265 -19.80 -14.48 -0.03
C ILE A 265 -20.73 -13.28 -0.16
N SER A 266 -20.96 -12.54 0.92
CA SER A 266 -21.65 -11.25 0.84
C SER A 266 -20.82 -10.12 1.43
N ILE A 267 -20.94 -8.93 0.84
CA ILE A 267 -20.26 -7.72 1.27
C ILE A 267 -21.32 -6.68 1.60
N LEU A 268 -21.39 -6.29 2.86
CA LEU A 268 -22.27 -5.25 3.37
C LEU A 268 -21.44 -3.98 3.64
N VAL A 269 -21.76 -2.89 2.93
CA VAL A 269 -21.27 -1.54 3.20
C VAL A 269 -22.29 -0.83 4.08
N SER A 270 -21.88 -0.43 5.28
CA SER A 270 -22.74 0.26 6.24
C SER A 270 -22.87 1.75 5.93
N LYS A 271 -23.69 2.46 6.72
CA LYS A 271 -23.81 3.92 6.64
C LYS A 271 -22.45 4.62 6.76
N THR A 272 -21.65 4.20 7.73
CA THR A 272 -20.30 4.74 7.95
C THR A 272 -19.39 4.47 6.74
N GLY A 273 -19.54 3.30 6.10
CA GLY A 273 -18.84 2.97 4.86
C GLY A 273 -19.27 3.88 3.70
N LEU A 274 -20.57 4.14 3.55
CA LEU A 274 -21.12 5.04 2.53
C LEU A 274 -20.71 6.51 2.76
N GLU A 275 -20.59 6.96 4.01
CA GLU A 275 -20.11 8.30 4.32
C GLU A 275 -18.62 8.46 3.96
N PHE A 276 -17.78 7.49 4.35
CA PHE A 276 -16.36 7.46 3.96
C PHE A 276 -16.19 7.48 2.43
N ALA A 277 -16.99 6.64 1.77
CA ALA A 277 -17.12 6.57 0.34
C ALA A 277 -17.41 7.93 -0.30
N LYS A 278 -18.49 8.58 0.11
CA LYS A 278 -18.86 9.92 -0.35
C LYS A 278 -17.69 10.90 -0.28
N ASP A 279 -17.05 11.02 0.88
CA ASP A 279 -15.99 12.00 1.10
C ASP A 279 -14.78 11.73 0.20
N PHE A 280 -14.43 10.46 0.07
CA PHE A 280 -13.36 10.04 -0.79
C PHE A 280 -13.62 10.38 -2.27
N LEU A 281 -14.85 10.15 -2.74
CA LEU A 281 -15.23 10.43 -4.14
C LEU A 281 -15.31 11.90 -4.47
N ILE A 282 -15.87 12.71 -3.57
CA ILE A 282 -15.89 14.17 -3.74
C ILE A 282 -14.45 14.69 -3.88
N LYS A 283 -13.57 14.29 -2.96
CA LYS A 283 -12.15 14.67 -2.99
C LYS A 283 -11.47 14.22 -4.28
N LYS A 284 -11.76 13.00 -4.75
CA LYS A 284 -11.18 12.46 -5.99
C LYS A 284 -11.68 13.18 -7.24
N VAL A 285 -12.98 13.47 -7.32
CA VAL A 285 -13.56 14.19 -8.46
C VAL A 285 -12.96 15.58 -8.55
N ILE A 286 -12.87 16.32 -7.43
CA ILE A 286 -12.29 17.67 -7.42
C ILE A 286 -10.82 17.63 -7.84
N SER A 287 -9.99 16.82 -7.16
CA SER A 287 -8.54 16.74 -7.42
C SER A 287 -8.16 16.25 -8.83
N THR A 288 -9.04 15.54 -9.53
CA THR A 288 -8.79 15.02 -10.88
C THR A 288 -9.52 15.78 -11.99
N THR A 289 -10.23 16.84 -11.63
CA THR A 289 -11.06 17.61 -12.58
C THR A 289 -10.68 19.08 -12.60
N ILE A 290 -10.20 19.63 -11.48
CA ILE A 290 -9.76 21.01 -11.38
C ILE A 290 -8.27 21.11 -11.74
N PRO A 291 -7.86 22.06 -12.60
CA PRO A 291 -8.69 23.10 -13.20
C PRO A 291 -9.63 22.61 -14.32
N LEU A 292 -10.87 23.11 -14.33
CA LEU A 292 -11.90 22.71 -15.32
C LEU A 292 -12.15 23.83 -16.33
N GLN A 293 -11.91 23.54 -17.61
CA GLN A 293 -12.18 24.47 -18.71
C GLN A 293 -13.67 24.48 -19.10
N LEU A 294 -14.23 25.68 -19.27
CA LEU A 294 -15.59 25.93 -19.72
C LEU A 294 -15.57 26.50 -21.15
N PRO A 295 -16.62 26.26 -21.95
CA PRO A 295 -16.72 26.82 -23.29
C PRO A 295 -16.82 28.35 -23.26
N GLY A 296 -16.19 29.01 -24.24
CA GLY A 296 -16.30 30.46 -24.42
C GLY A 296 -17.73 30.92 -24.70
N ILE A 297 -18.05 32.15 -24.33
CA ILE A 297 -19.41 32.73 -24.44
C ILE A 297 -19.33 34.03 -25.24
N GLU A 298 -20.07 34.13 -26.34
CA GLU A 298 -20.20 35.38 -27.10
C GLU A 298 -21.63 35.91 -27.06
N LYS A 299 -21.79 37.23 -26.85
CA LYS A 299 -23.09 37.91 -26.88
C LYS A 299 -23.03 39.25 -27.60
N LYS A 300 -24.16 39.62 -28.20
CA LYS A 300 -24.41 40.96 -28.74
C LYS A 300 -25.32 41.70 -27.77
N VAL A 301 -24.80 42.74 -27.13
CA VAL A 301 -25.50 43.53 -26.11
C VAL A 301 -25.77 44.91 -26.67
N ARG A 302 -26.95 45.47 -26.41
CA ARG A 302 -27.26 46.87 -26.73
C ARG A 302 -27.13 47.68 -25.44
N ILE A 303 -26.13 48.56 -25.40
CA ILE A 303 -25.87 49.42 -24.24
C ILE A 303 -26.47 50.79 -24.51
N PRO A 304 -27.24 51.37 -23.56
CA PRO A 304 -27.73 52.74 -23.67
C PRO A 304 -26.58 53.71 -24.00
N LEU A 305 -26.83 54.67 -24.89
CA LEU A 305 -25.87 55.69 -25.36
C LEU A 305 -24.72 55.19 -26.27
N ILE A 306 -24.30 53.92 -26.18
CA ILE A 306 -23.16 53.38 -26.95
C ILE A 306 -23.63 52.59 -28.19
N GLY A 307 -24.74 51.87 -28.11
CA GLY A 307 -25.28 51.07 -29.23
C GLY A 307 -24.96 49.57 -29.11
N LYS A 308 -24.84 48.86 -30.25
CA LYS A 308 -24.62 47.40 -30.26
C LYS A 308 -23.14 47.07 -30.07
N VAL A 309 -22.82 46.33 -29.02
CA VAL A 309 -21.47 45.87 -28.67
C VAL A 309 -21.42 44.35 -28.78
N ARG A 310 -20.36 43.81 -29.42
CA ARG A 310 -20.04 42.37 -29.33
C ARG A 310 -19.15 42.17 -28.13
N MET A 311 -19.53 41.27 -27.24
CA MET A 311 -18.77 40.93 -26.04
C MET A 311 -18.47 39.42 -26.07
N GLY A 312 -17.28 39.05 -25.62
CA GLY A 312 -16.82 37.67 -25.57
C GLY A 312 -16.15 37.37 -24.23
N LEU A 313 -16.44 36.19 -23.70
CA LEU A 313 -15.75 35.56 -22.58
C LEU A 313 -14.98 34.36 -23.11
N SER A 314 -13.70 34.28 -22.77
CA SER A 314 -12.75 33.28 -23.26
C SER A 314 -11.89 32.76 -22.11
N ASN A 315 -11.21 31.63 -22.31
CA ASN A 315 -10.35 31.00 -21.29
C ASN A 315 -11.05 30.88 -19.93
N ILE A 316 -12.34 30.52 -19.94
CA ILE A 316 -13.12 30.39 -18.71
C ILE A 316 -12.70 29.11 -18.00
N GLN A 317 -12.23 29.23 -16.77
CA GLN A 317 -11.65 28.11 -16.01
C GLN A 317 -12.12 28.14 -14.56
N ILE A 318 -12.58 27.00 -14.03
CA ILE A 318 -12.76 26.81 -12.58
C ILE A 318 -11.41 26.42 -12.01
N ASP A 319 -10.91 27.24 -11.08
CA ASP A 319 -9.57 27.13 -10.51
C ASP A 319 -9.57 26.43 -9.14
N ALA A 320 -10.64 26.65 -8.35
CA ALA A 320 -10.79 26.05 -7.04
C ALA A 320 -12.27 25.77 -6.74
N VAL A 321 -12.51 24.75 -5.92
CA VAL A 321 -13.84 24.34 -5.46
C VAL A 321 -13.75 24.03 -3.97
N ASP A 322 -14.65 24.62 -3.18
CA ASP A 322 -14.75 24.41 -1.73
C ASP A 322 -16.15 23.91 -1.36
N VAL A 323 -16.20 22.69 -0.83
CA VAL A 323 -17.44 21.97 -0.52
C VAL A 323 -17.80 22.15 0.95
N GLN A 324 -18.93 22.81 1.23
CA GLN A 324 -19.38 23.05 2.61
C GLN A 324 -20.06 21.83 3.22
N SER A 325 -20.95 21.19 2.48
CA SER A 325 -21.74 20.06 3.00
C SER A 325 -22.00 19.02 1.92
N SER A 326 -22.06 17.76 2.33
CA SER A 326 -22.41 16.66 1.45
C SER A 326 -23.10 15.52 2.19
N LYS A 327 -24.02 14.84 1.52
CA LYS A 327 -24.85 13.77 2.06
C LYS A 327 -24.94 12.60 1.08
N VAL A 328 -25.00 11.38 1.61
CA VAL A 328 -25.27 10.16 0.87
C VAL A 328 -26.49 9.48 1.47
N GLU A 329 -27.39 9.03 0.61
CA GLU A 329 -28.61 8.31 1.01
C GLU A 329 -28.86 7.14 0.07
N THR A 330 -29.40 6.06 0.62
CA THR A 330 -29.94 4.92 -0.15
C THR A 330 -31.44 5.10 -0.26
N GLY A 331 -31.94 5.35 -1.48
CA GLY A 331 -33.36 5.48 -1.78
C GLY A 331 -34.01 4.14 -2.12
N LYS A 332 -35.22 4.16 -2.71
CA LYS A 332 -35.83 2.94 -3.29
C LYS A 332 -35.22 2.56 -4.64
N ASP A 333 -34.68 3.56 -5.34
CA ASP A 333 -34.32 3.46 -6.76
C ASP A 333 -32.81 3.64 -7.02
N GLY A 334 -32.01 3.96 -6.00
CA GLY A 334 -30.58 4.25 -6.19
C GLY A 334 -29.86 4.72 -4.93
N ILE A 335 -28.55 4.95 -5.08
CA ILE A 335 -27.80 5.82 -4.17
C ILE A 335 -27.93 7.25 -4.69
N VAL A 336 -28.26 8.16 -3.77
CA VAL A 336 -28.30 9.59 -4.01
C VAL A 336 -27.14 10.26 -3.27
N LEU A 337 -26.27 10.90 -4.03
CA LEU A 337 -25.22 11.78 -3.52
C LEU A 337 -25.67 13.22 -3.72
N SER A 338 -25.65 14.01 -2.65
CA SER A 338 -25.95 15.44 -2.70
C SER A 338 -24.80 16.24 -2.11
N VAL A 339 -24.41 17.30 -2.80
CA VAL A 339 -23.43 18.28 -2.36
C VAL A 339 -24.12 19.63 -2.36
N SER A 340 -24.04 20.38 -1.26
CA SER A 340 -24.78 21.63 -1.10
C SER A 340 -23.94 22.76 -0.51
N GLY A 341 -24.23 23.98 -0.95
CA GLY A 341 -23.58 25.20 -0.47
C GLY A 341 -22.13 25.35 -0.95
N THR A 342 -21.76 24.69 -2.04
CA THR A 342 -20.38 24.71 -2.56
C THR A 342 -20.05 26.08 -3.16
N THR A 343 -18.81 26.52 -3.01
CA THR A 343 -18.28 27.73 -3.67
C THR A 343 -17.19 27.36 -4.65
N ALA A 344 -17.04 28.14 -5.72
CA ALA A 344 -15.97 27.94 -6.70
C ALA A 344 -15.38 29.26 -7.15
N ASP A 345 -14.08 29.26 -7.37
CA ASP A 345 -13.34 30.38 -7.92
C ASP A 345 -13.10 30.13 -9.42
N LEU A 346 -13.43 31.12 -10.23
CA LEU A 346 -13.38 31.06 -11.68
C LEU A 346 -12.55 32.21 -12.22
N SER A 347 -11.66 31.94 -13.16
CA SER A 347 -10.96 32.95 -13.95
C SER A 347 -11.47 32.94 -15.40
N MET A 348 -11.45 34.10 -16.04
CA MET A 348 -11.74 34.22 -17.47
C MET A 348 -11.14 35.48 -18.08
N GLY A 349 -10.92 35.44 -19.39
CA GLY A 349 -10.64 36.64 -20.19
C GLY A 349 -11.93 37.23 -20.76
N TRP A 350 -12.09 38.55 -20.65
CA TRP A 350 -13.17 39.30 -21.29
C TRP A 350 -12.64 40.09 -22.49
N SER A 351 -13.49 40.29 -23.48
CA SER A 351 -13.22 41.18 -24.61
C SER A 351 -14.50 41.84 -25.09
N TYR A 352 -14.39 43.04 -25.65
CA TYR A 352 -15.49 43.62 -26.42
C TYR A 352 -15.00 44.29 -27.69
N THR A 353 -15.91 44.40 -28.65
CA THR A 353 -15.70 45.14 -29.89
C THR A 353 -16.96 45.93 -30.22
N TYR A 354 -16.77 47.24 -30.36
CA TYR A 354 -17.77 48.19 -30.79
C TYR A 354 -17.39 48.75 -32.16
N ARG A 355 -18.34 48.80 -33.09
CA ARG A 355 -18.18 49.42 -34.41
C ARG A 355 -19.20 50.55 -34.57
N ALA A 356 -18.69 51.77 -34.73
CA ALA A 356 -19.44 52.92 -35.23
C ALA A 356 -19.13 53.15 -36.71
N SER A 357 -19.90 54.00 -37.38
CA SER A 357 -19.88 54.18 -38.85
C SER A 357 -18.50 54.48 -39.48
N PHE A 358 -17.50 54.94 -38.72
CA PHE A 358 -16.14 55.25 -39.22
C PHE A 358 -14.99 54.88 -38.26
N PHE A 359 -15.24 54.19 -37.13
CA PHE A 359 -14.18 53.74 -36.21
C PHE A 359 -14.59 52.48 -35.42
N GLN A 360 -13.60 51.67 -35.04
CA GLN A 360 -13.77 50.46 -34.22
C GLN A 360 -12.96 50.61 -32.93
N ILE A 361 -13.60 50.36 -31.79
CA ILE A 361 -12.96 50.31 -30.47
C ILE A 361 -13.08 48.88 -29.96
N SER A 362 -11.97 48.33 -29.49
CA SER A 362 -11.92 47.02 -28.84
C SER A 362 -11.03 47.08 -27.62
N ASP A 363 -11.40 46.33 -26.60
CA ASP A 363 -10.64 46.20 -25.37
C ASP A 363 -10.76 44.77 -24.84
N HIS A 364 -9.84 44.39 -23.96
CA HIS A 364 -9.76 43.06 -23.35
C HIS A 364 -9.10 43.12 -21.98
N GLY A 365 -9.32 42.09 -21.17
CA GLY A 365 -8.69 41.94 -19.86
C GLY A 365 -9.13 40.68 -19.17
N ASP A 366 -8.87 40.60 -17.87
CA ASP A 366 -9.18 39.44 -17.04
C ASP A 366 -10.31 39.74 -16.05
N ALA A 367 -11.08 38.70 -15.71
CA ALA A 367 -12.11 38.74 -14.69
C ALA A 367 -12.02 37.51 -13.79
N PHE A 368 -12.29 37.74 -12.51
CA PHE A 368 -12.39 36.72 -11.48
C PHE A 368 -13.83 36.65 -11.01
N VAL A 369 -14.38 35.44 -10.93
CA VAL A 369 -15.76 35.21 -10.52
C VAL A 369 -15.79 34.26 -9.36
N LYS A 370 -16.54 34.64 -8.33
CA LYS A 370 -16.87 33.77 -7.22
C LYS A 370 -18.26 33.20 -7.42
N VAL A 371 -18.35 31.90 -7.64
CA VAL A 371 -19.60 31.17 -7.75
C VAL A 371 -20.04 30.73 -6.36
N LYS A 372 -21.30 30.99 -5.99
CA LYS A 372 -21.84 30.70 -4.65
C LYS A 372 -23.09 29.84 -4.75
N GLY A 373 -23.28 28.97 -3.76
CA GLY A 373 -24.46 28.11 -3.68
C GLY A 373 -24.53 27.12 -4.83
N ILE A 374 -23.42 26.42 -5.10
CA ILE A 374 -23.41 25.31 -6.05
C ILE A 374 -23.97 24.08 -5.33
N ASP A 375 -25.10 23.61 -5.84
CA ASP A 375 -25.77 22.40 -5.37
C ASP A 375 -25.73 21.34 -6.47
N VAL A 376 -25.15 20.19 -6.17
CA VAL A 376 -25.06 19.06 -7.10
C VAL A 376 -25.79 17.87 -6.50
N LYS A 377 -26.77 17.35 -7.23
CA LYS A 377 -27.48 16.13 -6.88
C LYS A 377 -27.25 15.07 -7.95
N THR A 378 -26.78 13.92 -7.51
CA THR A 378 -26.47 12.78 -8.34
C THR A 378 -27.25 11.57 -7.87
N ALA A 379 -27.78 10.78 -8.80
CA ALA A 379 -28.38 9.49 -8.52
C ALA A 379 -27.76 8.39 -9.41
N VAL A 380 -27.48 7.24 -8.80
CA VAL A 380 -26.88 6.07 -9.46
C VAL A 380 -27.65 4.81 -9.06
N THR A 381 -27.92 3.96 -10.05
CA THR A 381 -28.58 2.66 -9.93
C THR A 381 -27.63 1.58 -10.47
N LEU A 382 -27.36 0.53 -9.69
CA LEU A 382 -26.50 -0.60 -10.10
C LEU A 382 -27.26 -1.92 -10.26
N LEU A 383 -26.92 -2.64 -11.32
CA LEU A 383 -27.44 -3.96 -11.62
C LEU A 383 -26.30 -4.96 -11.79
N ASP A 384 -26.62 -6.24 -11.58
CA ASP A 384 -25.81 -7.34 -12.09
C ASP A 384 -26.04 -7.50 -13.59
N ASP A 385 -24.95 -7.68 -14.32
CA ASP A 385 -24.87 -7.89 -15.76
C ASP A 385 -23.96 -9.09 -16.02
N ASN A 386 -24.56 -10.28 -15.99
CA ASN A 386 -23.89 -11.57 -16.19
C ASN A 386 -22.65 -11.78 -15.29
N GLY A 387 -22.79 -11.52 -13.98
CA GLY A 387 -21.71 -11.70 -13.01
C GLY A 387 -20.74 -10.52 -12.91
N SER A 388 -21.02 -9.42 -13.61
CA SER A 388 -20.35 -8.11 -13.46
C SER A 388 -21.32 -7.08 -12.89
N LEU A 389 -20.82 -6.05 -12.21
CA LEU A 389 -21.66 -4.91 -11.82
C LEU A 389 -21.68 -3.83 -12.90
N LYS A 390 -22.83 -3.19 -13.10
CA LYS A 390 -23.02 -2.12 -14.06
C LYS A 390 -23.89 -1.00 -13.50
N ILE A 391 -23.58 0.24 -13.84
CA ILE A 391 -24.46 1.39 -13.63
C ILE A 391 -25.55 1.41 -14.71
N ALA A 392 -26.81 1.24 -14.32
CA ALA A 392 -27.96 1.27 -15.22
C ALA A 392 -28.39 2.69 -15.59
N THR A 393 -28.45 3.61 -14.62
CA THR A 393 -28.87 5.00 -14.82
C THR A 393 -27.89 5.95 -14.16
N ARG A 394 -27.70 7.12 -14.80
CA ARG A 394 -26.82 8.19 -14.33
C ARG A 394 -27.57 9.51 -14.46
N GLU A 395 -27.90 10.09 -13.34
CA GLU A 395 -28.53 11.40 -13.29
C GLU A 395 -27.65 12.36 -12.50
N SER A 396 -27.46 13.56 -13.03
CA SER A 396 -26.75 14.64 -12.35
C SER A 396 -27.45 15.96 -12.65
N ASP A 397 -27.98 16.59 -11.60
CA ASP A 397 -28.51 17.95 -11.61
C ASP A 397 -27.53 18.87 -10.87
N CYS A 398 -27.26 20.03 -11.44
CA CYS A 398 -26.38 21.05 -10.85
C CYS A 398 -27.11 22.38 -10.92
N ARG A 399 -27.16 23.09 -9.79
CA ARG A 399 -27.79 24.39 -9.67
C ARG A 399 -26.84 25.37 -9.03
N VAL A 400 -26.88 26.61 -9.49
CA VAL A 400 -26.08 27.71 -8.94
C VAL A 400 -27.00 28.82 -8.47
N ASP A 401 -26.90 29.19 -7.19
CA ASP A 401 -27.70 30.27 -6.63
C ASP A 401 -27.32 31.64 -7.20
N ASN A 402 -26.03 32.00 -7.13
CA ASN A 402 -25.56 33.29 -7.63
C ASN A 402 -24.05 33.29 -7.94
N ILE A 403 -23.60 34.33 -8.66
CA ILE A 403 -22.19 34.61 -8.92
C ILE A 403 -21.85 36.08 -8.61
N ASP A 404 -20.63 36.33 -8.16
CA ASP A 404 -20.06 37.66 -7.99
C ASP A 404 -18.90 37.84 -8.99
N ILE A 405 -18.99 38.87 -9.84
CA ILE A 405 -18.01 39.12 -10.92
C ILE A 405 -17.13 40.32 -10.57
N HIS A 406 -15.82 40.09 -10.51
CA HIS A 406 -14.79 41.12 -10.35
C HIS A 406 -13.99 41.26 -11.64
N ILE A 407 -14.09 42.41 -12.30
CA ILE A 407 -13.38 42.69 -13.55
C ILE A 407 -12.18 43.59 -13.27
N ASN A 408 -11.00 43.19 -13.75
CA ASN A 408 -9.80 44.00 -13.68
C ASN A 408 -9.62 44.76 -15.00
N GLY A 409 -9.50 46.09 -14.90
CA GLY A 409 -9.39 46.98 -16.07
C GLY A 409 -10.71 47.23 -16.79
N GLY A 410 -10.78 48.31 -17.57
CA GLY A 410 -11.95 48.70 -18.37
C GLY A 410 -12.69 49.96 -17.88
N THR A 411 -13.58 50.46 -18.72
CA THR A 411 -14.42 51.65 -18.48
C THR A 411 -15.64 51.35 -17.61
N SER A 412 -16.10 52.29 -16.78
CA SER A 412 -17.17 52.09 -15.78
C SER A 412 -18.52 51.56 -16.31
N TRP A 413 -18.83 51.75 -17.60
CA TRP A 413 -20.05 51.20 -18.22
C TRP A 413 -19.98 49.68 -18.46
N LEU A 414 -18.78 49.08 -18.43
CA LEU A 414 -18.55 47.66 -18.67
C LEU A 414 -19.06 46.78 -17.53
N TYR A 415 -18.98 47.23 -16.27
CA TYR A 415 -19.32 46.42 -15.10
C TYR A 415 -20.79 45.97 -15.08
N GLN A 416 -21.74 46.92 -15.18
CA GLN A 416 -23.16 46.57 -15.18
C GLN A 416 -23.57 45.84 -16.46
N GLY A 417 -23.03 46.24 -17.61
CA GLY A 417 -23.33 45.62 -18.89
C GLY A 417 -22.85 44.18 -19.01
N VAL A 418 -21.71 43.82 -18.42
CA VAL A 418 -21.19 42.45 -18.40
C VAL A 418 -21.96 41.60 -17.40
N VAL A 419 -22.25 42.10 -16.20
CA VAL A 419 -23.06 41.38 -15.20
C VAL A 419 -24.43 41.05 -15.78
N ASP A 420 -25.18 42.05 -16.27
CA ASP A 420 -26.54 41.84 -16.79
C ASP A 420 -26.55 40.92 -18.04
N ALA A 421 -25.54 41.01 -18.90
CA ALA A 421 -25.48 40.24 -20.12
C ALA A 421 -25.03 38.78 -19.90
N PHE A 422 -24.08 38.54 -19.00
CA PHE A 422 -23.40 37.25 -18.89
C PHE A 422 -23.75 36.46 -17.64
N GLN A 423 -24.32 37.04 -16.59
CA GLN A 423 -24.60 36.31 -15.34
C GLN A 423 -25.35 34.99 -15.56
N LYS A 424 -26.50 35.04 -16.24
CA LYS A 424 -27.28 33.83 -16.56
C LYS A 424 -26.54 32.84 -17.46
N ALA A 425 -25.69 33.35 -18.37
CA ALA A 425 -24.93 32.50 -19.28
C ALA A 425 -23.78 31.80 -18.57
N ILE A 426 -23.07 32.50 -17.67
CA ILE A 426 -22.02 31.92 -16.82
C ILE A 426 -22.64 30.85 -15.91
N ILE A 427 -23.73 31.17 -15.22
CA ILE A 427 -24.49 30.21 -14.39
C ILE A 427 -24.83 28.95 -15.19
N SER A 428 -25.54 29.10 -16.31
CA SER A 428 -25.96 27.96 -17.13
C SER A 428 -24.78 27.16 -17.70
N THR A 429 -23.66 27.83 -18.01
CA THR A 429 -22.43 27.17 -18.49
C THR A 429 -21.77 26.38 -17.37
N VAL A 430 -21.71 26.91 -16.15
CA VAL A 430 -21.22 26.19 -14.96
C VAL A 430 -22.10 24.98 -14.67
N GLU A 431 -23.42 25.16 -14.56
CA GLU A 431 -24.39 24.09 -14.28
C GLU A 431 -24.26 22.93 -15.28
N SER A 432 -24.33 23.23 -16.58
CA SER A 432 -24.25 22.22 -17.63
C SER A 432 -22.88 21.54 -17.73
N THR A 433 -21.78 22.30 -17.57
CA THR A 433 -20.41 21.75 -17.66
C THR A 433 -20.10 20.86 -16.46
N VAL A 434 -20.49 21.27 -15.24
CA VAL A 434 -20.33 20.46 -14.02
C VAL A 434 -21.13 19.18 -14.13
N SER A 435 -22.43 19.24 -14.47
CA SER A 435 -23.26 18.04 -14.62
C SER A 435 -22.71 17.09 -15.68
N LYS A 436 -22.31 17.62 -16.85
CA LYS A 436 -21.67 16.80 -17.88
C LYS A 436 -20.39 16.13 -17.37
N LYS A 437 -19.55 16.86 -16.64
CA LYS A 437 -18.28 16.33 -16.15
C LYS A 437 -18.47 15.25 -15.10
N VAL A 438 -19.47 15.41 -14.24
CA VAL A 438 -19.89 14.42 -13.25
C VAL A 438 -20.39 13.14 -13.95
N LEU A 439 -21.23 13.27 -14.98
CA LEU A 439 -21.68 12.13 -15.80
C LEU A 439 -20.53 11.42 -16.52
N GLU A 440 -19.55 12.15 -17.06
CA GLU A 440 -18.33 11.56 -17.66
C GLU A 440 -17.54 10.73 -16.63
N LYS A 441 -17.41 11.23 -15.39
CA LYS A 441 -16.71 10.51 -14.30
C LYS A 441 -17.50 9.28 -13.85
N MET A 442 -18.83 9.30 -13.88
CA MET A 442 -19.66 8.10 -13.68
C MET A 442 -19.51 7.08 -14.81
N GLY A 443 -19.29 7.53 -16.05
CA GLY A 443 -18.99 6.61 -17.14
C GLY A 443 -17.71 5.85 -16.93
N LYS A 444 -16.70 6.55 -16.43
CA LYS A 444 -15.45 5.95 -16.00
C LYS A 444 -15.68 4.93 -14.87
N LEU A 445 -16.46 5.30 -13.84
CA LEU A 445 -16.88 4.35 -12.79
C LEU A 445 -17.51 3.08 -13.36
N ASP A 446 -18.50 3.21 -14.23
CA ASP A 446 -19.25 2.08 -14.78
C ASP A 446 -18.33 1.09 -15.51
N SER A 447 -17.45 1.62 -16.37
CA SER A 447 -16.44 0.79 -17.06
C SER A 447 -15.55 0.04 -16.08
N PHE A 448 -15.25 0.64 -14.92
CA PHE A 448 -14.47 -0.02 -13.89
C PHE A 448 -15.24 -1.12 -13.16
N LEU A 449 -16.48 -0.85 -12.74
CA LEU A 449 -17.36 -1.87 -12.12
C LEU A 449 -17.48 -3.11 -13.01
N GLN A 450 -17.62 -2.91 -14.32
CA GLN A 450 -17.70 -3.99 -15.30
C GLN A 450 -16.37 -4.73 -15.49
N SER A 451 -15.24 -4.05 -15.26
CA SER A 451 -13.88 -4.62 -15.39
C SER A 451 -13.43 -5.46 -14.18
N LEU A 452 -14.22 -5.49 -13.11
CA LEU A 452 -13.89 -6.28 -11.92
C LEU A 452 -13.68 -7.77 -12.31
N PRO A 453 -12.64 -8.42 -11.77
CA PRO A 453 -12.34 -9.80 -12.13
C PRO A 453 -13.47 -10.71 -11.65
N LYS A 454 -13.99 -11.54 -12.56
CA LYS A 454 -14.99 -12.57 -12.27
C LYS A 454 -14.38 -13.83 -11.66
N GLU A 455 -13.07 -13.95 -11.69
CA GLU A 455 -12.34 -15.04 -11.06
C GLU A 455 -10.99 -14.57 -10.52
N ARG A 456 -10.48 -15.26 -9.51
CA ARG A 456 -9.13 -15.03 -8.99
C ARG A 456 -8.40 -16.34 -8.78
N LYS A 457 -7.24 -16.47 -9.43
CA LYS A 457 -6.34 -17.62 -9.24
C LYS A 457 -5.78 -17.61 -7.81
N ILE A 458 -5.89 -18.73 -7.11
CA ILE A 458 -5.27 -18.95 -5.80
C ILE A 458 -3.90 -19.61 -6.00
N ASP A 459 -3.86 -20.71 -6.74
CA ASP A 459 -2.64 -21.39 -7.14
C ASP A 459 -2.83 -22.18 -8.45
N ASP A 460 -1.94 -23.13 -8.76
CA ASP A 460 -2.01 -23.90 -9.99
C ASP A 460 -3.16 -24.91 -10.04
N SER A 461 -3.80 -25.19 -8.91
CA SER A 461 -4.89 -26.17 -8.78
C SER A 461 -6.26 -25.51 -8.70
N ALA A 462 -6.36 -24.33 -8.07
CA ALA A 462 -7.65 -23.69 -7.80
C ALA A 462 -7.72 -22.20 -8.14
N ALA A 463 -8.92 -21.79 -8.55
CA ALA A 463 -9.35 -20.39 -8.64
C ALA A 463 -10.64 -20.20 -7.84
N VAL A 464 -11.00 -18.95 -7.54
CA VAL A 464 -12.25 -18.59 -6.86
C VAL A 464 -13.14 -17.84 -7.83
N ASN A 465 -14.42 -18.18 -7.88
CA ASN A 465 -15.42 -17.45 -8.63
C ASN A 465 -15.82 -16.17 -7.89
N LEU A 466 -15.49 -15.02 -8.45
CA LEU A 466 -15.79 -13.70 -7.92
C LEU A 466 -16.97 -13.02 -8.66
N SER A 467 -17.71 -13.78 -9.48
CA SER A 467 -18.89 -13.26 -10.17
C SER A 467 -19.94 -12.81 -9.16
N PHE A 468 -20.52 -11.64 -9.42
CA PHE A 468 -21.65 -11.14 -8.65
C PHE A 468 -22.87 -12.01 -8.86
N THR A 469 -23.70 -12.16 -7.82
CA THR A 469 -24.90 -12.99 -7.87
C THR A 469 -26.13 -12.13 -7.62
N GLY A 470 -26.76 -11.70 -8.71
CA GLY A 470 -27.96 -10.88 -8.68
C GLY A 470 -27.70 -9.43 -8.27
N ASN A 471 -28.77 -8.65 -8.31
CA ASN A 471 -28.70 -7.21 -8.06
C ASN A 471 -28.32 -6.90 -6.61
N PRO A 472 -27.53 -5.84 -6.37
CA PRO A 472 -27.27 -5.35 -5.02
C PRO A 472 -28.56 -5.01 -4.24
N VAL A 473 -28.53 -5.16 -2.93
CA VAL A 473 -29.68 -4.95 -2.03
C VAL A 473 -29.49 -3.67 -1.20
N LEU A 474 -30.50 -2.78 -1.20
CA LEU A 474 -30.52 -1.58 -0.35
C LEU A 474 -31.15 -1.83 1.00
N GLY A 475 -30.40 -1.54 2.06
CA GLY A 475 -30.95 -1.32 3.39
C GLY A 475 -31.10 0.17 3.71
N ASN A 476 -31.53 0.47 4.93
CA ASN A 476 -31.57 1.85 5.43
C ASN A 476 -30.15 2.40 5.62
N SER A 477 -29.65 3.14 4.64
CA SER A 477 -28.26 3.63 4.57
C SER A 477 -27.23 2.50 4.55
N SER A 478 -27.51 1.41 3.86
CA SER A 478 -26.56 0.31 3.68
C SER A 478 -26.78 -0.40 2.35
N VAL A 479 -25.75 -1.12 1.94
CA VAL A 479 -25.68 -1.78 0.65
C VAL A 479 -25.09 -3.16 0.83
N GLU A 480 -25.79 -4.19 0.35
CA GLU A 480 -25.26 -5.55 0.31
C GLU A 480 -25.10 -6.04 -1.13
N VAL A 481 -23.99 -6.74 -1.39
CA VAL A 481 -23.73 -7.40 -2.67
C VAL A 481 -23.34 -8.86 -2.41
N GLY A 482 -23.94 -9.77 -3.18
CA GLY A 482 -23.58 -11.19 -3.19
C GLY A 482 -22.54 -11.52 -4.26
N ILE A 483 -21.62 -12.41 -3.93
CA ILE A 483 -20.57 -12.95 -4.79
C ILE A 483 -20.65 -14.47 -4.71
N ASN A 484 -20.45 -15.17 -5.83
CA ASN A 484 -20.48 -16.63 -5.88
C ASN A 484 -19.55 -17.25 -4.82
N GLY A 485 -18.26 -16.89 -4.84
CA GLY A 485 -17.30 -17.21 -3.80
C GLY A 485 -16.76 -18.64 -3.81
N LEU A 486 -17.31 -19.56 -4.62
CA LEU A 486 -16.89 -20.95 -4.62
C LEU A 486 -15.56 -21.15 -5.34
N PHE A 487 -14.81 -22.15 -4.88
CA PHE A 487 -13.59 -22.60 -5.53
C PHE A 487 -13.93 -23.41 -6.79
N MET A 488 -13.16 -23.18 -7.85
CA MET A 488 -13.27 -23.85 -9.15
C MET A 488 -11.94 -24.53 -9.51
N PRO A 489 -11.97 -25.74 -10.11
CA PRO A 489 -10.78 -26.35 -10.68
C PRO A 489 -10.31 -25.54 -11.89
N LYS A 490 -9.00 -25.47 -12.10
CA LYS A 490 -8.43 -24.77 -13.26
C LYS A 490 -8.85 -25.47 -14.58
N GLY A 491 -9.54 -24.74 -15.46
CA GLY A 491 -9.76 -25.14 -16.86
C GLY A 491 -11.04 -25.93 -17.18
N ASN A 492 -12.02 -25.99 -16.27
CA ASN A 492 -13.35 -26.53 -16.55
C ASN A 492 -14.44 -25.72 -15.83
N ASP A 493 -15.55 -25.43 -16.53
CA ASP A 493 -16.79 -24.85 -15.98
C ASP A 493 -17.55 -25.88 -15.09
N ILE A 494 -16.88 -26.51 -14.13
CA ILE A 494 -17.57 -27.36 -13.15
C ILE A 494 -18.22 -26.41 -12.15
N LYS A 495 -19.53 -26.20 -12.32
CA LYS A 495 -20.38 -25.56 -11.31
C LYS A 495 -20.43 -26.44 -10.07
N VAL A 496 -19.78 -25.99 -9.00
CA VAL A 496 -20.05 -26.51 -7.66
C VAL A 496 -21.37 -25.88 -7.22
N SER A 497 -22.38 -26.70 -6.88
CA SER A 497 -23.68 -26.21 -6.40
C SER A 497 -23.71 -26.23 -4.88
N GLY A 498 -23.97 -25.07 -4.29
CA GLY A 498 -24.11 -24.87 -2.85
C GLY A 498 -25.55 -24.56 -2.43
N SER A 499 -25.87 -24.75 -1.15
CA SER A 499 -27.16 -24.35 -0.57
C SER A 499 -26.98 -23.19 0.41
N ARG A 500 -27.93 -22.24 0.44
CA ARG A 500 -27.87 -21.01 1.22
C ARG A 500 -28.25 -21.22 2.69
N SER A 501 -27.59 -20.49 3.60
CA SER A 501 -28.10 -20.18 4.94
C SER A 501 -28.07 -18.67 5.15
N SER A 502 -29.21 -17.98 4.97
CA SER A 502 -29.28 -16.55 5.22
C SER A 502 -29.34 -16.30 6.72
N SER A 503 -28.30 -15.71 7.30
CA SER A 503 -28.37 -15.14 8.63
C SER A 503 -27.82 -13.72 8.59
N PHE A 504 -28.73 -12.75 8.68
CA PHE A 504 -28.41 -11.34 8.79
C PHE A 504 -28.11 -11.03 10.26
N PHE A 505 -26.91 -10.56 10.57
CA PHE A 505 -26.55 -10.14 11.93
C PHE A 505 -26.25 -8.65 11.94
N GLY A 506 -27.24 -7.87 12.36
CA GLY A 506 -27.02 -6.50 12.78
C GLY A 506 -26.31 -6.49 14.12
N GLY A 507 -25.18 -5.80 14.23
CA GLY A 507 -24.49 -5.72 15.52
C GLY A 507 -23.20 -4.91 15.57
N VAL A 508 -22.47 -4.77 14.46
CA VAL A 508 -21.14 -4.12 14.49
C VAL A 508 -21.08 -2.90 13.58
N ASN A 509 -20.82 -1.73 14.16
CA ASN A 509 -20.71 -0.45 13.45
C ASN A 509 -19.33 -0.29 12.78
N ARG A 510 -19.01 -1.18 11.83
CA ARG A 510 -17.83 -1.07 10.96
C ARG A 510 -18.24 -0.62 9.56
N MET A 511 -17.29 -0.09 8.79
CA MET A 511 -17.57 0.38 7.42
C MET A 511 -18.01 -0.75 6.48
N VAL A 512 -17.40 -1.92 6.61
CA VAL A 512 -17.65 -3.10 5.78
C VAL A 512 -17.81 -4.34 6.66
N THR A 513 -18.75 -5.20 6.30
CA THR A 513 -18.87 -6.56 6.82
C THR A 513 -18.82 -7.55 5.66
N ILE A 514 -17.95 -8.55 5.73
CA ILE A 514 -17.86 -9.62 4.75
C ILE A 514 -18.35 -10.90 5.41
N SER A 515 -19.40 -11.50 4.85
CA SER A 515 -19.87 -12.84 5.23
C SER A 515 -19.26 -13.87 4.28
N ILE A 516 -18.70 -14.95 4.83
CA ILE A 516 -18.13 -16.06 4.06
C ILE A 516 -18.80 -17.34 4.57
N GLU A 517 -19.64 -17.95 3.74
CA GLU A 517 -20.39 -19.15 4.10
C GLU A 517 -19.47 -20.40 4.15
N GLU A 518 -19.89 -21.38 4.95
CA GLU A 518 -19.26 -22.69 5.10
C GLU A 518 -18.97 -23.38 3.75
N GLU A 519 -19.85 -23.21 2.77
CA GLU A 519 -19.74 -23.78 1.43
C GLU A 519 -18.50 -23.27 0.66
N VAL A 520 -18.01 -22.07 0.95
CA VAL A 520 -16.76 -21.56 0.37
C VAL A 520 -15.58 -22.46 0.76
N PHE A 521 -15.54 -22.90 2.01
CA PHE A 521 -14.48 -23.78 2.51
C PHE A 521 -14.66 -25.23 2.04
N ASN A 522 -15.90 -25.73 2.01
CA ASN A 522 -16.20 -27.07 1.49
C ASN A 522 -15.89 -27.19 -0.02
N SER A 523 -16.19 -26.17 -0.81
CA SER A 523 -15.80 -26.15 -2.23
C SER A 523 -14.28 -26.14 -2.41
N ALA A 524 -13.55 -25.42 -1.55
CA ALA A 524 -12.08 -25.42 -1.57
C ALA A 524 -11.52 -26.83 -1.30
N THR A 525 -11.95 -27.49 -0.23
CA THR A 525 -11.47 -28.84 0.11
C THR A 525 -11.81 -29.85 -0.98
N LEU A 526 -12.99 -29.75 -1.60
CA LEU A 526 -13.40 -30.59 -2.71
C LEU A 526 -12.52 -30.40 -3.95
N VAL A 527 -12.21 -29.15 -4.34
CA VAL A 527 -11.37 -28.86 -5.52
C VAL A 527 -9.95 -29.41 -5.34
N TYR A 528 -9.31 -29.16 -4.19
CA TYR A 528 -7.96 -29.66 -3.93
C TYR A 528 -7.90 -31.18 -3.82
N PHE A 529 -8.94 -31.81 -3.25
CA PHE A 529 -9.04 -33.27 -3.19
C PHE A 529 -9.20 -33.89 -4.58
N ASN A 530 -10.14 -33.39 -5.39
CA ASN A 530 -10.36 -33.87 -6.76
C ASN A 530 -9.15 -33.61 -7.68
N GLY A 531 -8.42 -32.52 -7.42
CA GLY A 531 -7.15 -32.22 -8.08
C GLY A 531 -6.00 -33.16 -7.70
N LYS A 532 -6.20 -34.09 -6.74
CA LYS A 532 -5.19 -35.05 -6.23
C LYS A 532 -3.93 -34.38 -5.67
N VAL A 533 -4.05 -33.15 -5.19
CA VAL A 533 -2.92 -32.38 -4.61
C VAL A 533 -2.89 -32.39 -3.09
N MET A 534 -3.88 -33.02 -2.44
CA MET A 534 -3.87 -33.30 -0.99
C MET A 534 -3.01 -34.52 -0.62
N HIS A 535 -1.75 -34.51 -1.06
CA HIS A 535 -0.75 -35.52 -0.72
C HIS A 535 0.57 -34.84 -0.32
N LEU A 536 1.33 -35.49 0.56
CA LEU A 536 2.56 -34.98 1.15
C LEU A 536 3.57 -36.11 1.24
N VAL A 537 4.74 -35.93 0.63
CA VAL A 537 5.86 -36.87 0.73
C VAL A 537 7.01 -36.20 1.46
N ILE A 538 7.52 -36.83 2.52
CA ILE A 538 8.61 -36.30 3.35
C ILE A 538 9.71 -37.35 3.42
N GLY A 539 10.89 -37.03 2.88
CA GLY A 539 12.11 -37.84 2.98
C GLY A 539 13.26 -37.14 3.71
N GLU A 540 13.03 -35.93 4.23
CA GLU A 540 14.04 -35.10 4.90
C GLU A 540 13.48 -34.51 6.19
N THR A 541 14.35 -34.30 7.18
CA THR A 541 14.03 -33.64 8.45
C THR A 541 14.01 -32.11 8.30
N LYS A 542 13.53 -31.40 9.32
CA LYS A 542 13.53 -29.92 9.35
C LYS A 542 14.92 -29.27 9.15
N ASN A 543 15.99 -30.00 9.46
CA ASN A 543 17.37 -29.52 9.32
C ASN A 543 17.97 -29.82 7.94
N GLY A 544 17.18 -30.38 7.02
CA GLY A 544 17.65 -30.83 5.70
C GLY A 544 18.46 -32.12 5.73
N SER A 545 18.50 -32.83 6.87
CA SER A 545 19.09 -34.18 6.91
C SER A 545 18.11 -35.18 6.33
N ILE A 546 18.62 -36.23 5.70
CA ILE A 546 17.76 -37.32 5.20
C ILE A 546 17.07 -37.98 6.40
N LEU A 547 15.76 -38.20 6.28
CA LEU A 547 14.96 -38.86 7.29
C LEU A 547 15.37 -40.34 7.37
N SER A 548 15.70 -40.83 8.56
CA SER A 548 16.19 -42.19 8.76
C SER A 548 15.35 -42.94 9.78
N THR A 549 15.31 -44.27 9.67
CA THR A 549 14.70 -45.15 10.68
C THR A 549 15.36 -45.00 12.06
N SER A 550 16.63 -44.59 12.10
CA SER A 550 17.36 -44.28 13.33
C SER A 550 16.74 -43.14 14.14
N ASP A 551 16.17 -42.13 13.46
CA ASP A 551 15.45 -41.02 14.08
C ASP A 551 14.19 -41.50 14.82
N TRP A 552 13.70 -42.71 14.49
CA TRP A 552 12.45 -43.28 14.97
C TRP A 552 12.64 -44.44 15.94
N LYS A 553 13.87 -44.70 16.39
CA LYS A 553 14.20 -45.79 17.32
C LYS A 553 13.38 -45.78 18.62
N LEU A 554 12.99 -44.60 19.09
CA LEU A 554 12.16 -44.41 20.30
C LEU A 554 10.66 -44.32 20.00
N ILE A 555 10.28 -44.11 18.74
CA ILE A 555 8.90 -43.87 18.31
C ILE A 555 8.28 -45.17 17.79
N LEU A 556 9.02 -45.90 16.95
CA LEU A 556 8.60 -47.16 16.37
C LEU A 556 9.77 -48.15 16.37
N PRO A 557 10.08 -48.78 17.52
CA PRO A 557 11.28 -49.61 17.69
C PRO A 557 11.37 -50.79 16.71
N GLU A 558 10.23 -51.42 16.37
CA GLU A 558 10.18 -52.53 15.43
C GLU A 558 10.59 -52.13 14.00
N LEU A 559 10.31 -50.89 13.58
CA LEU A 559 10.78 -50.38 12.29
C LEU A 559 12.31 -50.35 12.24
N TYR A 560 12.94 -49.84 13.30
CA TYR A 560 14.40 -49.77 13.38
C TYR A 560 15.05 -51.16 13.49
N LYS A 561 14.44 -52.11 14.20
CA LYS A 561 14.98 -53.48 14.30
C LYS A 561 15.04 -54.20 12.95
N HIS A 562 14.03 -54.01 12.11
CA HIS A 562 13.96 -54.64 10.80
C HIS A 562 14.74 -53.89 9.71
N TYR A 563 14.83 -52.56 9.81
CA TYR A 563 15.46 -51.67 8.81
C TYR A 563 16.40 -50.67 9.50
N PRO A 564 17.52 -51.13 10.10
CA PRO A 564 18.39 -50.27 10.90
C PRO A 564 19.16 -49.27 10.02
N ASP A 565 19.10 -47.99 10.40
CA ASP A 565 19.81 -46.88 9.76
C ASP A 565 19.48 -46.64 8.28
N ASP A 566 18.39 -47.26 7.78
CA ASP A 566 17.87 -47.04 6.44
C ASP A 566 17.29 -45.64 6.27
N LYS A 567 17.31 -45.15 5.03
CA LYS A 567 16.59 -43.93 4.65
C LYS A 567 15.11 -44.24 4.59
N MET A 568 14.28 -43.31 5.03
CA MET A 568 12.84 -43.49 5.04
C MET A 568 12.10 -42.30 4.44
N MET A 569 10.91 -42.59 3.90
CA MET A 569 9.98 -41.61 3.37
C MET A 569 8.60 -41.84 3.98
N LEU A 570 7.95 -40.74 4.36
CA LEU A 570 6.56 -40.74 4.80
C LEU A 570 5.69 -40.22 3.67
N ASN A 571 4.70 -41.01 3.27
CA ASN A 571 3.72 -40.62 2.28
C ASN A 571 2.36 -40.45 2.95
N MET A 572 1.87 -39.22 3.01
CA MET A 572 0.63 -38.85 3.66
C MET A 572 -0.38 -38.40 2.61
N SER A 573 -1.55 -39.04 2.55
CA SER A 573 -2.59 -38.70 1.59
C SER A 573 -3.97 -38.69 2.24
N VAL A 574 -4.76 -37.67 1.93
CA VAL A 574 -6.15 -37.58 2.37
C VAL A 574 -7.00 -38.57 1.55
N THR A 575 -7.90 -39.33 2.19
CA THR A 575 -8.74 -40.35 1.52
C THR A 575 -10.13 -39.88 1.14
N SER A 576 -10.59 -38.77 1.73
CA SER A 576 -11.87 -38.12 1.43
C SER A 576 -11.75 -36.61 1.64
N HIS A 577 -12.43 -35.79 0.85
CA HIS A 577 -12.39 -34.33 1.04
C HIS A 577 -12.82 -33.96 2.49
N PRO A 578 -12.03 -33.14 3.22
CA PRO A 578 -12.41 -32.69 4.55
C PRO A 578 -13.70 -31.85 4.51
N ALA A 579 -14.68 -32.20 5.35
CA ALA A 579 -15.88 -31.39 5.53
C ALA A 579 -15.62 -30.32 6.61
N VAL A 580 -15.84 -29.06 6.27
CA VAL A 580 -15.71 -27.91 7.17
C VAL A 580 -17.08 -27.60 7.74
N ARG A 581 -17.13 -27.39 9.07
CA ARG A 581 -18.33 -27.00 9.80
C ARG A 581 -18.08 -25.73 10.59
N ILE A 582 -18.99 -24.77 10.47
CA ILE A 582 -18.88 -23.48 11.15
C ILE A 582 -20.04 -23.32 12.12
N SER A 583 -19.70 -23.11 13.38
CA SER A 583 -20.64 -22.86 14.47
C SER A 583 -20.26 -21.59 15.22
N GLU A 584 -21.10 -21.15 16.16
CA GLU A 584 -20.78 -20.01 17.03
C GLU A 584 -19.52 -20.23 17.89
N ASN A 585 -19.11 -21.49 18.08
CA ASN A 585 -17.92 -21.85 18.85
C ASN A 585 -16.62 -21.88 18.02
N GLY A 586 -16.71 -21.69 16.70
CA GLY A 586 -15.57 -21.73 15.80
C GLY A 586 -15.77 -22.68 14.62
N ILE A 587 -14.65 -23.14 14.06
CA ILE A 587 -14.60 -23.97 12.86
C ILE A 587 -14.02 -25.32 13.20
N ASP A 588 -14.74 -26.38 12.86
CA ASP A 588 -14.32 -27.76 13.06
C ASP A 588 -14.24 -28.50 11.72
N SER A 589 -13.36 -29.49 11.64
CA SER A 589 -13.28 -30.39 10.50
C SER A 589 -12.79 -31.78 10.90
N THR A 590 -13.15 -32.78 10.10
CA THR A 590 -12.63 -34.15 10.22
C THR A 590 -11.83 -34.50 8.98
N ILE A 591 -10.59 -34.93 9.17
CA ILE A 591 -9.67 -35.31 8.10
C ILE A 591 -9.41 -36.81 8.19
N GLN A 592 -9.70 -37.55 7.11
CA GLN A 592 -9.28 -38.94 6.95
C GLN A 592 -7.95 -38.99 6.22
N LEU A 593 -6.91 -39.46 6.91
CA LEU A 593 -5.53 -39.44 6.44
C LEU A 593 -4.97 -40.88 6.42
N GLU A 594 -4.30 -41.22 5.34
CA GLU A 594 -3.47 -42.42 5.26
C GLU A 594 -2.00 -42.03 5.29
N ILE A 595 -1.21 -42.75 6.10
CA ILE A 595 0.23 -42.55 6.26
C ILE A 595 0.92 -43.84 5.83
N GLY A 596 1.65 -43.81 4.72
CA GLY A 596 2.57 -44.84 4.28
C GLY A 596 3.97 -44.56 4.81
N ILE A 597 4.65 -45.62 5.27
CA ILE A 597 6.05 -45.60 5.66
C ILE A 597 6.80 -46.44 4.65
N ASP A 598 7.70 -45.80 3.91
CA ASP A 598 8.56 -46.44 2.92
C ASP A 598 10.01 -46.34 3.38
N VAL A 599 10.79 -47.40 3.17
CA VAL A 599 12.24 -47.44 3.47
C VAL A 599 13.02 -47.73 2.20
N GLN A 600 14.23 -47.21 2.10
CA GLN A 600 15.14 -47.48 1.01
C GLN A 600 16.20 -48.49 1.45
N ASP A 601 15.88 -49.77 1.29
CA ASP A 601 16.80 -50.88 1.55
C ASP A 601 17.54 -51.23 0.25
N SER A 602 18.87 -51.24 0.28
CA SER A 602 19.71 -51.75 -0.82
C SER A 602 19.42 -51.15 -2.21
N ARG A 603 18.99 -49.87 -2.25
CA ARG A 603 18.57 -49.05 -3.42
C ARG A 603 17.14 -49.27 -3.95
N GLU A 604 16.37 -50.19 -3.39
CA GLU A 604 14.94 -50.35 -3.69
C GLU A 604 14.09 -49.60 -2.67
N VAL A 605 12.96 -49.01 -3.11
CA VAL A 605 11.99 -48.37 -2.21
C VAL A 605 10.92 -49.38 -1.85
N LEU A 606 10.86 -49.75 -0.56
CA LEU A 606 9.94 -50.74 -0.03
C LEU A 606 8.92 -50.06 0.87
N SER A 607 7.63 -50.20 0.56
CA SER A 607 6.57 -49.83 1.50
C SER A 607 6.46 -50.87 2.61
N VAL A 608 6.61 -50.44 3.86
CA VAL A 608 6.76 -51.33 5.02
C VAL A 608 5.65 -51.21 6.04
N ALA A 609 4.91 -50.11 6.06
CA ALA A 609 3.70 -49.97 6.87
C ALA A 609 2.70 -48.97 6.28
N ARG A 610 1.44 -49.15 6.65
CA ARG A 610 0.35 -48.21 6.35
C ARG A 610 -0.53 -48.00 7.58
N ILE A 611 -0.65 -46.75 8.00
CA ILE A 611 -1.52 -46.30 9.09
C ILE A 611 -2.72 -45.58 8.49
N SER A 612 -3.91 -45.88 9.01
CA SER A 612 -5.14 -45.10 8.78
C SER A 612 -5.38 -44.24 10.00
N THR A 613 -5.66 -42.95 9.80
CA THR A 613 -6.01 -42.08 10.92
C THR A 613 -7.17 -41.14 10.59
N VAL A 614 -8.00 -40.90 11.59
CA VAL A 614 -9.09 -39.92 11.54
C VAL A 614 -8.71 -38.81 12.52
N LEU A 615 -8.58 -37.59 12.02
CA LEU A 615 -8.19 -36.41 12.78
C LEU A 615 -9.42 -35.52 12.98
N ASN A 616 -9.69 -35.14 14.22
CA ASN A 616 -10.64 -34.07 14.53
C ASN A 616 -9.83 -32.80 14.81
N VAL A 617 -10.09 -31.77 14.03
CA VAL A 617 -9.31 -30.52 14.05
C VAL A 617 -10.21 -29.32 14.23
N ALA A 618 -9.72 -28.36 15.01
CA ALA A 618 -10.27 -27.00 15.08
C ALA A 618 -9.45 -26.10 14.15
N CYS A 619 -10.10 -25.15 13.49
CA CYS A 619 -9.44 -24.14 12.66
C CYS A 619 -9.59 -22.76 13.31
N SER A 620 -8.47 -22.07 13.53
CA SER A 620 -8.46 -20.64 13.85
C SER A 620 -8.28 -19.84 12.58
N VAL A 621 -8.94 -18.68 12.52
CA VAL A 621 -8.93 -17.79 11.37
C VAL A 621 -8.41 -16.42 11.79
N GLU A 622 -7.53 -15.86 10.97
CA GLU A 622 -6.91 -14.56 11.21
C GLU A 622 -6.82 -13.78 9.89
N ILE A 623 -6.88 -12.45 9.95
CA ILE A 623 -6.57 -11.62 8.79
C ILE A 623 -5.10 -11.20 8.86
N ALA A 624 -4.33 -11.62 7.85
CA ALA A 624 -2.98 -11.15 7.63
C ALA A 624 -2.95 -10.33 6.34
N GLU A 625 -2.50 -9.07 6.44
CA GLU A 625 -2.59 -8.08 5.36
C GLU A 625 -4.05 -7.90 4.88
N ASN A 626 -4.40 -8.46 3.72
CA ASN A 626 -5.76 -8.47 3.17
C ASN A 626 -6.27 -9.91 2.90
N ASN A 627 -5.63 -10.93 3.50
CA ASN A 627 -5.98 -12.33 3.31
C ASN A 627 -6.59 -12.93 4.58
N LEU A 628 -7.65 -13.72 4.40
CA LEU A 628 -8.17 -14.65 5.38
C LEU A 628 -7.23 -15.86 5.47
N THR A 629 -6.41 -15.88 6.50
CA THR A 629 -5.48 -16.98 6.80
C THR A 629 -6.08 -17.90 7.84
N GLY A 630 -5.57 -19.13 7.92
CA GLY A 630 -6.01 -20.06 8.95
C GLY A 630 -4.87 -20.91 9.51
N SER A 631 -5.15 -21.54 10.65
CA SER A 631 -4.32 -22.61 11.19
C SER A 631 -5.16 -23.70 11.83
N LEU A 632 -4.78 -24.95 11.59
CA LEU A 632 -5.35 -26.12 12.22
C LEU A 632 -4.67 -26.39 13.56
N GLY A 633 -5.50 -26.61 14.57
CA GLY A 633 -5.18 -27.25 15.84
C GLY A 633 -5.78 -28.65 15.89
N LEU A 634 -5.02 -29.62 16.39
CA LEU A 634 -5.51 -30.98 16.61
C LEU A 634 -6.30 -31.03 17.92
N ILE A 635 -7.55 -31.50 17.86
CA ILE A 635 -8.39 -31.75 19.05
C ILE A 635 -8.08 -33.15 19.57
N ASP A 636 -8.31 -34.14 18.71
CA ASP A 636 -8.00 -35.54 18.95
C ASP A 636 -7.78 -36.27 17.61
N PHE A 637 -7.28 -37.50 17.71
CA PHE A 637 -7.18 -38.40 16.58
C PHE A 637 -7.35 -39.84 17.02
N ASN A 638 -7.67 -40.71 16.04
CA ASN A 638 -7.60 -42.14 16.21
C ASN A 638 -6.77 -42.74 15.08
N ALA A 639 -5.72 -43.49 15.40
CA ALA A 639 -4.86 -44.18 14.45
C ALA A 639 -4.99 -45.71 14.54
N THR A 640 -5.06 -46.36 13.38
CA THR A 640 -5.07 -47.82 13.27
C THR A 640 -4.07 -48.28 12.22
N MET A 641 -3.37 -49.38 12.50
CA MET A 641 -2.48 -50.00 11.53
C MET A 641 -3.31 -50.79 10.50
N LYS A 642 -3.25 -50.44 9.21
CA LYS A 642 -3.88 -51.23 8.15
C LYS A 642 -3.10 -52.50 7.86
N TRP A 643 -1.78 -52.37 7.76
CA TRP A 643 -0.84 -53.47 7.60
C TRP A 643 0.58 -52.98 7.89
N ASN A 644 1.48 -53.90 8.24
CA ASN A 644 2.91 -53.66 8.34
C ASN A 644 3.69 -54.94 7.98
N LYS A 645 5.01 -54.83 7.79
CA LYS A 645 5.91 -55.95 7.50
C LYS A 645 6.80 -56.38 8.67
N PHE A 646 6.63 -55.79 9.85
CA PHE A 646 7.51 -55.98 11.01
C PHE A 646 6.78 -56.56 12.25
N GLY A 647 5.54 -57.05 12.10
CA GLY A 647 4.84 -57.87 13.09
C GLY A 647 3.65 -57.17 13.77
N GLU A 648 3.07 -57.81 14.78
CA GLU A 648 2.01 -57.19 15.59
C GLU A 648 2.59 -56.04 16.43
N LEU A 649 1.88 -54.91 16.46
CA LEU A 649 2.20 -53.74 17.26
C LEU A 649 1.08 -53.47 18.25
N GLU A 650 1.42 -52.99 19.44
CA GLU A 650 0.40 -52.51 20.36
C GLU A 650 -0.28 -51.26 19.80
N SER A 651 -1.58 -51.10 20.09
CA SER A 651 -2.35 -49.93 19.66
C SER A 651 -1.69 -48.63 20.15
N ASN A 652 -1.14 -48.63 21.36
CA ASN A 652 -0.46 -47.47 21.96
C ASN A 652 0.77 -47.02 21.16
N ASP A 653 1.53 -47.95 20.59
CA ASP A 653 2.70 -47.63 19.76
C ASP A 653 2.28 -46.92 18.47
N VAL A 654 1.19 -47.39 17.85
CA VAL A 654 0.63 -46.78 16.63
C VAL A 654 0.12 -45.37 16.91
N GLN A 655 -0.56 -45.16 18.04
CA GLN A 655 -1.04 -43.83 18.46
C GLN A 655 0.14 -42.90 18.76
N ALA A 656 1.14 -43.35 19.52
CA ALA A 656 2.33 -42.56 19.85
C ALA A 656 3.12 -42.17 18.60
N ALA A 657 3.33 -43.11 17.68
CA ALA A 657 3.98 -42.84 16.41
C ALA A 657 3.20 -41.83 15.56
N THR A 658 1.88 -42.01 15.46
CA THR A 658 1.02 -41.11 14.68
C THR A 658 0.99 -39.69 15.26
N SER A 659 0.86 -39.53 16.58
CA SER A 659 0.94 -38.21 17.25
C SER A 659 2.23 -37.46 16.87
N ARG A 660 3.38 -38.15 16.91
CA ARG A 660 4.66 -37.54 16.53
C ARG A 660 4.70 -37.10 15.07
N ILE A 661 4.16 -37.88 14.15
CA ILE A 661 4.05 -37.51 12.72
C ILE A 661 3.16 -36.28 12.56
N LEU A 662 2.02 -36.27 13.24
CA LEU A 662 1.05 -35.20 13.13
C LEU A 662 1.62 -33.87 13.63
N GLU A 663 2.20 -33.87 14.83
CA GLU A 663 2.76 -32.67 15.48
C GLU A 663 4.02 -32.16 14.79
N ALA A 664 4.96 -33.05 14.44
CA ALA A 664 6.25 -32.63 13.92
C ALA A 664 6.20 -32.26 12.44
N LEU A 665 5.32 -32.89 11.66
CA LEU A 665 5.36 -32.86 10.19
C LEU A 665 4.04 -32.42 9.55
N PHE A 666 2.93 -33.09 9.84
CA PHE A 666 1.66 -32.83 9.15
C PHE A 666 1.09 -31.44 9.47
N LEU A 667 0.87 -31.12 10.75
CA LEU A 667 0.28 -29.85 11.17
C LEU A 667 1.14 -28.65 10.73
N PRO A 668 2.48 -28.64 10.92
CA PRO A 668 3.32 -27.54 10.42
C PRO A 668 3.24 -27.34 8.91
N TYR A 669 3.20 -28.42 8.12
CA TYR A 669 3.10 -28.33 6.67
C TYR A 669 1.75 -27.73 6.24
N VAL A 670 0.65 -28.25 6.79
CA VAL A 670 -0.70 -27.76 6.46
C VAL A 670 -0.87 -26.31 6.90
N ASN A 671 -0.42 -25.96 8.11
CA ASN A 671 -0.49 -24.57 8.61
C ASN A 671 0.35 -23.60 7.77
N THR A 672 1.48 -24.06 7.20
CA THR A 672 2.26 -23.23 6.25
C THR A 672 1.47 -22.97 4.96
N ARG A 673 0.65 -23.92 4.50
CA ARG A 673 -0.21 -23.73 3.32
C ARG A 673 -1.40 -22.82 3.64
N LEU A 674 -2.07 -23.03 4.77
CA LEU A 674 -3.22 -22.22 5.21
C LEU A 674 -2.83 -20.76 5.53
N LYS A 675 -1.59 -20.51 5.97
CA LYS A 675 -1.04 -19.15 6.15
C LYS A 675 -0.93 -18.34 4.88
N ARG A 676 -0.91 -18.95 3.69
CA ARG A 676 -0.98 -18.20 2.41
C ARG A 676 -2.31 -17.46 2.28
N GLY A 677 -3.36 -18.07 2.83
CA GLY A 677 -4.69 -17.50 2.97
C GLY A 677 -5.48 -17.38 1.67
N PHE A 678 -6.72 -16.96 1.86
CA PHE A 678 -7.70 -16.60 0.85
C PHE A 678 -7.79 -15.08 0.79
N PRO A 679 -7.53 -14.44 -0.36
CA PRO A 679 -7.61 -12.99 -0.45
C PRO A 679 -9.06 -12.53 -0.31
N LEU A 680 -9.32 -11.64 0.64
CA LEU A 680 -10.64 -11.03 0.76
C LEU A 680 -10.96 -10.20 -0.50
N PRO A 681 -12.24 -10.05 -0.86
CA PRO A 681 -12.68 -9.23 -1.99
C PRO A 681 -12.57 -7.72 -1.66
N ILE A 682 -11.40 -7.31 -1.16
CA ILE A 682 -11.05 -5.93 -0.83
C ILE A 682 -9.98 -5.48 -1.83
N PRO A 683 -10.20 -4.35 -2.54
CA PRO A 683 -9.21 -3.83 -3.47
C PRO A 683 -7.87 -3.50 -2.78
N SER A 684 -6.76 -3.70 -3.50
CA SER A 684 -5.40 -3.55 -2.97
C SER A 684 -5.03 -2.13 -2.51
N GLU A 685 -5.76 -1.11 -2.96
CA GLU A 685 -5.55 0.30 -2.62
C GLU A 685 -6.02 0.64 -1.20
N PHE A 686 -6.86 -0.22 -0.63
CA PHE A 686 -7.42 -0.08 0.69
C PHE A 686 -6.75 -1.01 1.69
N THR A 687 -6.50 -0.47 2.87
CA THR A 687 -6.03 -1.24 4.01
C THR A 687 -7.20 -1.53 4.92
N ILE A 688 -7.33 -2.77 5.31
CA ILE A 688 -8.28 -3.24 6.32
C ILE A 688 -7.80 -2.70 7.68
N LYS A 689 -8.71 -2.15 8.49
CA LYS A 689 -8.40 -1.57 9.82
C LYS A 689 -9.44 -2.00 10.85
N ASN A 690 -9.01 -2.15 12.11
CA ASN A 690 -9.90 -2.50 13.23
C ASN A 690 -10.76 -3.75 12.93
N ILE A 691 -10.07 -4.82 12.56
CA ILE A 691 -10.68 -6.09 12.15
C ILE A 691 -11.29 -6.78 13.35
N GLU A 692 -12.47 -7.32 13.16
CA GLU A 692 -13.16 -8.17 14.12
C GLU A 692 -13.77 -9.35 13.36
N ILE A 693 -13.44 -10.57 13.80
CA ILE A 693 -13.95 -11.81 13.22
C ILE A 693 -14.98 -12.39 14.19
N ALA A 694 -16.17 -12.69 13.68
CA ALA A 694 -17.22 -13.37 14.43
C ALA A 694 -17.64 -14.65 13.72
N TYR A 695 -17.97 -15.68 14.49
CA TYR A 695 -18.47 -16.94 13.98
C TYR A 695 -19.98 -17.02 14.19
N VAL A 696 -20.69 -17.40 13.15
CA VAL A 696 -22.13 -17.64 13.18
C VAL A 696 -22.42 -18.98 12.54
N LYS A 697 -23.62 -19.52 12.78
CA LYS A 697 -23.99 -20.80 12.20
C LYS A 697 -23.82 -20.78 10.68
N SER A 698 -22.94 -21.64 10.18
CA SER A 698 -22.59 -21.82 8.76
C SER A 698 -21.91 -20.62 8.08
N ALA A 699 -21.36 -19.64 8.79
CA ALA A 699 -20.59 -18.54 8.18
C ALA A 699 -19.59 -17.87 9.13
N ILE A 700 -18.58 -17.22 8.54
CA ILE A 700 -17.67 -16.29 9.22
C ILE A 700 -18.03 -14.87 8.81
N LEU A 701 -18.07 -13.97 9.79
CA LEU A 701 -18.25 -12.55 9.57
C LEU A 701 -16.93 -11.83 9.83
N VAL A 702 -16.47 -11.04 8.86
CA VAL A 702 -15.31 -10.16 8.98
C VAL A 702 -15.81 -8.72 8.98
N HIS A 703 -15.81 -8.08 10.14
CA HIS A 703 -16.14 -6.67 10.30
C HIS A 703 -14.88 -5.82 10.25
N THR A 704 -14.87 -4.77 9.43
CA THR A 704 -13.70 -3.93 9.25
C THR A 704 -13.99 -2.48 8.87
N ASN A 705 -13.14 -1.58 9.34
CA ASN A 705 -13.01 -0.25 8.77
C ASN A 705 -12.06 -0.25 7.57
N ILE A 706 -12.19 0.75 6.72
CA ILE A 706 -11.39 0.89 5.52
C ILE A 706 -10.56 2.16 5.63
N GLY A 707 -9.27 2.05 5.35
CA GLY A 707 -8.37 3.20 5.25
C GLY A 707 -7.81 3.31 3.84
N THR A 708 -7.57 4.53 3.38
CA THR A 708 -6.73 4.75 2.20
C THR A 708 -5.29 4.44 2.57
N SER A 709 -4.59 3.69 1.74
CA SER A 709 -3.12 3.60 1.82
C SER A 709 -2.55 5.02 1.69
N THR A 710 -2.12 5.59 2.81
CA THR A 710 -1.35 6.83 2.77
C THR A 710 -0.04 6.48 2.10
N SER A 711 0.13 6.87 0.84
CA SER A 711 1.46 7.32 0.40
C SER A 711 1.84 8.43 1.36
N THR A 712 2.64 8.09 2.36
CA THR A 712 3.25 9.03 3.28
C THR A 712 4.18 9.91 2.47
N ASN A 713 3.62 10.97 1.89
CA ASN A 713 4.34 12.15 1.46
C ASN A 713 3.98 13.22 2.48
N HIS A 714 4.80 13.30 3.52
CA HIS A 714 5.05 14.54 4.24
C HIS A 714 6.55 14.66 4.44
#